data_AF-A0A944SIT9-F1
#
_entry.id   AF-A0A944SIT9-F1
#
_cell.length_a   1.000
_cell.length_b   1.000
_cell.length_c   1.000
_cell.angle_alpha   90.00
_cell.angle_beta   90.00
_cell.angle_gamma   90.00
#
_symmetry.space_group_name_H-M   'P 1'
#
loop_
_entity.id
_entity.type
_entity.pdbx_description
1 polymer ?
#
loop_
_entity_poly.entity_id
_entity_poly.type
_entity_poly.pdbx_seq_one_letter_code
_entity_poly.pdbx_strand_id
1 'polypeptide(L)'
;MEKIEIRGAREHNLRNIDVDIPRDRLTVITGLSGSGKSSLAFDTVYADGQRRYVESLSAYARQFLELMQKPDVDSIEGLSPAISIEQKTTSRNPRSTVGTVTEIYDYMRLMFARVGVPHSPATGLPIESQTVSQMVDRVMAMNEGTRIFLLAPIVRGRKGEYRRELQDLRKRGFQRVKIDGEQFDIEDAPELNKKVKHDIEVVVDRLVVREGIETRLADSFETALELADGLAFAEDADSGERTTFSAKFACPVSGFTIDEIEPRLFSFNNPFGACPACDGLGTEMYFDPDLVVPDDRLSLAEGVVAPWANSTSQYYLQTLECLAGHYGFDLRKSFAKLPKKAQSAILYGSGKTDVTMRYDDGRRAYEIKRPFEGVIPNMERRWRETDSSWVRDELSRFQTVTTCASCKGHRLKPEALAVKIDGKHISEIAGMSINGASRWFAGVDKTLTAQQSEIARRILREINERLGFLKNVGLEYLTLARAAGTLSGGESQRIRLASQIGSGLTGVLYVLDEPSIGLHQRDNERLLGTLRRLRDLGNTVIVVEHDEDAILAADYVVDMGPGAGIHGGAVVAEGTPEKIMQSPDSLTGQYLSGFSQIPIPAVRRKSKKGRALRVIGARANNLHNVTAEFPLGVFACVTGVSGSGKSTLITETLYQSLARRLHGARLHAGEHERIEGLEFIDKVVDIDQSPIGRTPRSNPATYTGAFGPVRDWFANLPESRERGYKPGRFSFNVKGGRCEACQGDGLIKIEMHFLPDVYVTCDTCNGKRYNRETLEVRFRNKSIADVLDMTVEEASRFFKAVPVIRNKLET
;
A
#
# COMPACT_ATOMS: atom_id res chain seq x y z
N MET A 1 -36.42 21.86 1.30
CA MET A 1 -36.67 21.01 0.12
C MET A 1 -36.42 19.56 0.54
N GLU A 2 -37.41 18.68 0.34
CA GLU A 2 -37.37 17.27 0.78
C GLU A 2 -36.74 16.31 -0.25
N LYS A 3 -36.37 16.81 -1.44
CA LYS A 3 -35.80 16.05 -2.55
C LYS A 3 -34.67 16.82 -3.25
N ILE A 4 -33.83 16.09 -3.97
CA ILE A 4 -32.81 16.58 -4.90
C ILE A 4 -33.46 16.53 -6.28
N GLU A 5 -33.63 17.69 -6.90
CA GLU A 5 -34.29 17.83 -8.21
C GLU A 5 -33.23 18.01 -9.28
N ILE A 6 -33.16 17.07 -10.22
CA ILE A 6 -32.24 17.11 -11.36
C ILE A 6 -33.09 17.39 -12.60
N ARG A 7 -32.74 18.43 -13.36
CA ARG A 7 -33.44 18.82 -14.58
C ARG A 7 -32.49 18.90 -15.77
N GLY A 8 -32.89 18.28 -16.88
CA GLY A 8 -32.18 18.32 -18.15
C GLY A 8 -30.75 17.78 -18.10
N ALA A 9 -30.50 16.65 -17.43
CA ALA A 9 -29.16 16.05 -17.42
C ALA A 9 -28.83 15.40 -18.78
N ARG A 10 -27.67 15.77 -19.33
CA ARG A 10 -27.19 15.39 -20.68
C ARG A 10 -25.75 14.87 -20.70
N GLU A 11 -25.16 14.66 -19.54
CA GLU A 11 -23.79 14.15 -19.44
C GLU A 11 -23.65 12.79 -20.16
N HIS A 12 -22.62 12.67 -21.00
CA HIS A 12 -22.36 11.49 -21.84
C HIS A 12 -23.54 11.03 -22.72
N ASN A 13 -24.24 9.96 -22.34
CA ASN A 13 -25.35 9.39 -23.11
C ASN A 13 -26.73 9.73 -22.54
N LEU A 14 -26.80 10.55 -21.48
CA LEU A 14 -28.06 10.96 -20.88
C LEU A 14 -28.90 11.80 -21.86
N ARG A 15 -30.19 11.49 -21.95
CA ARG A 15 -31.10 12.05 -22.96
C ARG A 15 -31.96 13.18 -22.40
N ASN A 16 -31.32 14.23 -21.86
CA ASN A 16 -32.00 15.37 -21.26
C ASN A 16 -33.02 14.94 -20.19
N ILE A 17 -32.56 14.14 -19.22
CA ILE A 17 -33.42 13.48 -18.25
C ILE A 17 -33.73 14.39 -17.05
N ASP A 18 -34.95 14.24 -16.53
CA ASP A 18 -35.39 14.83 -15.28
C ASP A 18 -35.58 13.70 -14.25
N VAL A 19 -35.01 13.86 -13.05
CA VAL A 19 -35.07 12.85 -11.98
C VAL A 19 -35.20 13.54 -10.62
N ASP A 20 -36.07 13.00 -9.77
CA ASP A 20 -36.25 13.45 -8.40
C ASP A 20 -35.77 12.38 -7.41
N ILE A 21 -34.74 12.69 -6.64
CA ILE A 21 -34.16 11.79 -5.64
C ILE A 21 -34.58 12.24 -4.23
N PRO A 22 -35.23 11.39 -3.42
CA PRO A 22 -35.62 11.78 -2.07
C PRO A 22 -34.41 11.98 -1.15
N ARG A 23 -34.44 13.04 -0.33
CA ARG A 23 -33.38 13.29 0.66
C ARG A 23 -33.54 12.38 1.87
N ASP A 24 -32.43 12.15 2.56
CA ASP A 24 -32.32 11.36 3.79
C ASP A 24 -32.80 9.90 3.61
N ARG A 25 -32.69 9.41 2.37
CA ARG A 25 -33.05 8.06 1.93
C ARG A 25 -31.86 7.33 1.31
N LEU A 26 -31.94 6.01 1.31
CA LEU A 26 -31.08 5.12 0.55
C LEU A 26 -31.69 4.91 -0.84
N THR A 27 -31.10 5.57 -1.84
CA THR A 27 -31.50 5.46 -3.24
C THR A 27 -30.55 4.54 -4.00
N VAL A 28 -31.07 3.56 -4.74
CA VAL A 28 -30.29 2.69 -5.62
C VAL A 28 -30.53 3.07 -7.08
N ILE A 29 -29.46 3.29 -7.84
CA ILE A 29 -29.50 3.49 -9.29
C ILE A 29 -29.07 2.18 -9.95
N THR A 30 -29.94 1.61 -10.77
CA THR A 30 -29.74 0.29 -11.38
C THR A 30 -30.02 0.32 -12.89
N GLY A 31 -29.89 -0.82 -13.56
CA GLY A 31 -30.05 -0.97 -15.02
C GLY A 31 -28.80 -1.50 -15.73
N LEU A 32 -28.87 -1.66 -17.06
CA LEU A 32 -27.81 -2.34 -17.83
C LEU A 32 -26.43 -1.66 -17.76
N SER A 33 -25.35 -2.43 -17.97
CA SER A 33 -24.00 -1.86 -18.09
C SER A 33 -23.95 -0.88 -19.26
N GLY A 34 -23.47 0.35 -19.01
CA GLY A 34 -23.48 1.43 -20.00
C GLY A 34 -24.83 2.14 -20.19
N SER A 35 -25.85 1.90 -19.35
CA SER A 35 -27.15 2.59 -19.47
C SER A 35 -27.14 4.07 -19.03
N GLY A 36 -26.04 4.57 -18.46
CA GLY A 36 -25.90 5.95 -17.98
C GLY A 36 -25.96 6.10 -16.45
N LYS A 37 -25.93 5.00 -15.68
CA LYS A 37 -25.96 5.02 -14.20
C LYS A 37 -24.85 5.89 -13.60
N SER A 38 -23.60 5.63 -13.98
CA SER A 38 -22.44 6.38 -13.48
C SER A 38 -22.44 7.82 -13.98
N SER A 39 -22.94 8.05 -15.20
CA SER A 39 -23.09 9.39 -15.77
C SER A 39 -24.06 10.26 -14.95
N LEU A 40 -25.16 9.67 -14.48
CA LEU A 40 -26.09 10.35 -13.58
C LEU A 40 -25.51 10.49 -12.16
N ALA A 41 -25.04 9.40 -11.55
CA ALA A 41 -24.63 9.37 -10.16
C ALA A 41 -23.32 10.16 -9.90
N PHE A 42 -22.29 9.89 -10.70
CA PHE A 42 -20.93 10.40 -10.48
C PHE A 42 -20.65 11.64 -11.31
N ASP A 43 -20.84 11.56 -12.63
CA ASP A 43 -20.42 12.62 -13.55
C ASP A 43 -21.37 13.84 -13.52
N THR A 44 -22.60 13.65 -13.04
CA THR A 44 -23.59 14.73 -12.86
C THR A 44 -23.76 15.10 -11.38
N VAL A 45 -24.36 14.22 -10.57
CA VAL A 45 -24.80 14.57 -9.20
C VAL A 45 -23.63 14.78 -8.24
N TYR A 46 -22.70 13.82 -8.16
CA TYR A 46 -21.51 13.94 -7.31
C TYR A 46 -20.59 15.08 -7.79
N ALA A 47 -20.32 15.16 -9.09
CA ALA A 47 -19.44 16.17 -9.67
C ALA A 47 -19.93 17.58 -9.33
N ASP A 48 -21.24 17.86 -9.50
CA ASP A 48 -21.78 19.18 -9.17
C ASP A 48 -21.81 19.44 -7.65
N GLY A 49 -22.09 18.41 -6.84
CA GLY A 49 -22.11 18.51 -5.38
C GLY A 49 -20.74 18.79 -4.78
N GLN A 50 -19.69 18.15 -5.31
CA GLN A 50 -18.31 18.42 -4.94
C GLN A 50 -17.87 19.80 -5.41
N ARG A 51 -18.15 20.16 -6.67
CA ARG A 51 -17.76 21.45 -7.26
C ARG A 51 -18.33 22.61 -6.45
N ARG A 52 -19.65 22.63 -6.20
CA ARG A 52 -20.31 23.70 -5.43
C ARG A 52 -19.72 23.88 -4.03
N TYR A 53 -19.36 22.77 -3.37
CA TYR A 53 -18.71 22.83 -2.07
C TYR A 53 -17.29 23.41 -2.15
N VAL A 54 -16.46 22.95 -3.08
CA VAL A 54 -15.07 23.42 -3.21
C VAL A 54 -14.99 24.88 -3.68
N GLU A 55 -15.92 25.33 -4.53
CA GLU A 55 -16.06 26.75 -4.94
C GLU A 55 -16.34 27.70 -3.77
N SER A 56 -16.83 27.17 -2.64
CA SER A 56 -17.08 27.93 -1.42
C SER A 56 -15.86 28.04 -0.51
N LEU A 57 -14.83 27.20 -0.68
CA LEU A 57 -13.67 27.14 0.23
C LEU A 57 -12.76 28.36 0.13
N SER A 58 -12.52 28.87 -1.09
CA SER A 58 -11.70 30.08 -1.29
C SER A 58 -11.95 30.71 -2.66
N ALA A 59 -11.68 32.02 -2.77
CA ALA A 59 -11.71 32.72 -4.06
C ALA A 59 -10.69 32.14 -5.07
N TYR A 60 -9.53 31.69 -4.57
CA TYR A 60 -8.51 31.01 -5.37
C TYR A 60 -9.04 29.68 -5.94
N ALA A 61 -9.63 28.82 -5.11
CA ALA A 61 -10.21 27.56 -5.56
C ALA A 61 -11.30 27.77 -6.62
N ARG A 62 -12.11 28.82 -6.49
CA ARG A 62 -13.13 29.18 -7.48
C ARG A 62 -12.53 29.49 -8.86
N GLN A 63 -11.47 30.30 -8.91
CA GLN A 63 -10.78 30.61 -10.18
C GLN A 63 -10.23 29.35 -10.86
N PHE A 64 -9.73 28.39 -10.08
CA PHE A 64 -9.24 27.12 -10.62
C PHE A 64 -10.37 26.23 -11.13
N LEU A 65 -11.49 26.19 -10.43
CA LEU A 65 -12.65 25.38 -10.83
C LEU A 65 -13.41 25.96 -12.03
N GLU A 66 -13.29 27.26 -12.31
CA GLU A 66 -13.82 27.86 -13.55
C GLU A 66 -13.15 27.32 -14.82
N LEU A 67 -11.92 26.78 -14.70
CA LEU A 67 -11.23 26.10 -15.80
C LEU A 67 -11.76 24.67 -16.03
N MET A 68 -12.51 24.11 -15.07
CA MET A 68 -13.12 22.80 -15.23
C MET A 68 -14.44 22.91 -15.99
N GLN A 69 -14.67 21.94 -16.87
CA GLN A 69 -15.95 21.82 -17.55
C GLN A 69 -17.03 21.46 -16.51
N LYS A 70 -18.09 22.26 -16.45
CA LYS A 70 -19.26 21.98 -15.62
C LYS A 70 -20.02 20.78 -16.22
N PRO A 71 -20.64 19.92 -15.37
CA PRO A 71 -21.53 18.88 -15.86
C PRO A 71 -22.64 19.46 -16.75
N ASP A 72 -23.00 18.76 -17.82
CA ASP A 72 -24.06 19.19 -18.73
C ASP A 72 -25.45 18.89 -18.14
N VAL A 73 -25.98 19.86 -17.40
CA VAL A 73 -27.28 19.82 -16.74
C VAL A 73 -27.90 21.21 -16.70
N ASP A 74 -29.23 21.32 -16.82
CA ASP A 74 -29.91 22.62 -16.78
C ASP A 74 -29.93 23.20 -15.37
N SER A 75 -30.36 22.39 -14.40
CA SER A 75 -30.35 22.77 -12.99
C SER A 75 -30.35 21.56 -12.07
N ILE A 76 -29.66 21.69 -10.94
CA ILE A 76 -29.77 20.76 -9.81
C ILE A 76 -30.09 21.56 -8.55
N GLU A 77 -31.22 21.26 -7.92
CA GLU A 77 -31.69 21.89 -6.69
C GLU A 77 -31.70 20.89 -5.52
N GLY A 78 -31.58 21.40 -4.28
CA GLY A 78 -31.57 20.54 -3.07
C GLY A 78 -30.29 19.74 -2.83
N LEU A 79 -29.23 19.98 -3.61
CA LEU A 79 -27.96 19.26 -3.54
C LEU A 79 -27.19 19.56 -2.24
N SER A 80 -26.64 18.51 -1.64
CA SER A 80 -25.76 18.61 -0.45
C SER A 80 -24.29 18.45 -0.86
N PRO A 81 -23.31 18.84 -0.03
CA PRO A 81 -21.91 18.51 -0.27
C PRO A 81 -21.76 17.01 -0.50
N ALA A 82 -21.12 16.64 -1.62
CA ALA A 82 -21.08 15.26 -2.08
C ALA A 82 -19.72 14.60 -1.85
N ILE A 83 -19.75 13.33 -1.42
CA ILE A 83 -18.56 12.49 -1.22
C ILE A 83 -18.73 11.19 -2.02
N SER A 84 -17.79 10.89 -2.92
CA SER A 84 -17.80 9.62 -3.64
C SER A 84 -17.02 8.52 -2.90
N ILE A 85 -17.54 7.30 -2.97
CA ILE A 85 -16.88 6.08 -2.47
C ILE A 85 -16.78 5.09 -3.64
N GLU A 86 -15.82 5.35 -4.53
CA GLU A 86 -15.52 4.56 -5.73
C GLU A 86 -14.38 3.56 -5.49
N GLN A 87 -14.22 2.61 -6.41
CA GLN A 87 -13.11 1.66 -6.44
C GLN A 87 -11.79 2.22 -6.99
N LYS A 88 -11.72 3.53 -7.25
CA LYS A 88 -10.49 4.18 -7.73
C LYS A 88 -9.33 3.76 -6.84
N THR A 89 -8.28 3.21 -7.48
CA THR A 89 -7.17 2.55 -6.80
C THR A 89 -6.64 3.45 -5.68
N THR A 90 -6.63 2.92 -4.47
CA THR A 90 -5.95 3.52 -3.32
C THR A 90 -4.51 3.85 -3.68
N SER A 91 -3.99 4.90 -3.05
CA SER A 91 -2.58 5.30 -3.21
C SER A 91 -1.66 4.09 -3.08
N ARG A 92 -0.91 3.80 -4.14
CA ARG A 92 0.11 2.73 -4.16
C ARG A 92 1.39 3.12 -3.42
N ASN A 93 1.32 4.16 -2.58
CA ASN A 93 2.45 4.57 -1.76
C ASN A 93 2.82 3.42 -0.80
N PRO A 94 4.05 2.88 -0.88
CA PRO A 94 4.48 1.73 -0.06
C PRO A 94 4.45 2.03 1.45
N ARG A 95 4.46 3.32 1.83
CA ARG A 95 4.35 3.73 3.23
C ARG A 95 2.92 3.70 3.76
N SER A 96 1.90 3.73 2.91
CA SER A 96 0.51 3.72 3.36
C SER A 96 0.08 2.32 3.80
N THR A 97 -0.55 2.22 4.97
CA THR A 97 -1.13 0.97 5.51
C THR A 97 -2.62 1.14 5.80
N VAL A 98 -3.32 0.04 6.08
CA VAL A 98 -4.72 0.09 6.57
C VAL A 98 -4.83 1.01 7.79
N GLY A 99 -3.90 0.91 8.74
CA GLY A 99 -3.88 1.72 9.94
C GLY A 99 -3.69 3.22 9.68
N THR A 100 -2.92 3.62 8.67
CA THR A 100 -2.76 5.04 8.32
C THR A 100 -3.96 5.58 7.54
N VAL A 101 -4.53 4.79 6.63
CA VAL A 101 -5.71 5.21 5.85
C VAL A 101 -6.94 5.37 6.75
N THR A 102 -7.04 4.58 7.80
CA THR A 102 -8.16 4.63 8.76
C THR A 102 -7.91 5.57 9.93
N GLU A 103 -6.73 6.21 10.00
CA GLU A 103 -6.26 7.03 11.14
C GLU A 103 -6.16 6.28 12.47
N ILE A 104 -6.50 4.99 12.54
CA ILE A 104 -6.37 4.17 13.75
C ILE A 104 -4.93 4.19 14.24
N TYR A 105 -3.96 4.11 13.33
CA TYR A 105 -2.55 4.13 13.69
C TYR A 105 -2.16 5.47 14.34
N ASP A 106 -2.77 6.60 13.96
CA ASP A 106 -2.48 7.89 14.58
C ASP A 106 -3.01 7.99 16.01
N TYR A 107 -4.20 7.45 16.28
CA TYR A 107 -4.69 7.29 17.65
C TYR A 107 -3.85 6.31 18.46
N MET A 108 -3.35 5.23 17.84
CA MET A 108 -2.41 4.32 18.49
C MET A 108 -1.11 5.04 18.87
N ARG A 109 -0.55 5.86 17.98
CA ARG A 109 0.64 6.68 18.27
C ARG A 109 0.40 7.62 19.44
N LEU A 110 -0.77 8.25 19.50
CA LEU A 110 -1.17 9.10 20.62
C LEU A 110 -1.30 8.30 21.93
N MET A 111 -1.92 7.12 21.87
CA MET A 111 -2.06 6.24 23.03
C MET A 111 -0.69 5.81 23.57
N PHE A 112 0.19 5.31 22.72
CA PHE A 112 1.54 4.87 23.09
C PHE A 112 2.39 6.02 23.64
N ALA A 113 2.21 7.25 23.15
CA ALA A 113 2.88 8.41 23.70
C ALA A 113 2.38 8.82 25.09
N ARG A 114 1.09 8.62 25.38
CA ARG A 114 0.47 9.09 26.63
C ARG A 114 0.49 8.08 27.76
N VAL A 115 0.33 6.79 27.46
CA VAL A 115 0.24 5.73 28.49
C VAL A 115 1.26 4.61 28.31
N GLY A 116 2.07 4.66 27.24
CA GLY A 116 3.10 3.64 27.00
C GLY A 116 4.24 3.73 28.00
N VAL A 117 4.68 2.56 28.48
CA VAL A 117 5.82 2.44 29.39
C VAL A 117 7.05 2.03 28.58
N PRO A 118 8.12 2.84 28.53
CA PRO A 118 9.37 2.45 27.89
C PRO A 118 10.05 1.34 28.70
N HIS A 119 10.59 0.34 28.01
CA HIS A 119 11.36 -0.74 28.62
C HIS A 119 12.79 -0.73 28.11
N SER A 120 13.75 -1.05 28.98
CA SER A 120 15.14 -1.21 28.56
C SER A 120 15.30 -2.41 27.64
N PRO A 121 15.89 -2.26 26.44
CA PRO A 121 16.19 -3.39 25.56
C PRO A 121 17.17 -4.40 26.16
N ALA A 122 18.00 -3.97 27.12
CA ALA A 122 19.03 -4.80 27.73
C ALA A 122 18.52 -5.56 28.96
N THR A 123 17.71 -4.92 29.81
CA THR A 123 17.24 -5.52 31.08
C THR A 123 15.79 -5.98 31.03
N GLY A 124 14.99 -5.49 30.06
CA GLY A 124 13.56 -5.75 29.98
C GLY A 124 12.71 -5.05 31.04
N LEU A 125 13.32 -4.29 31.95
CA LEU A 125 12.65 -3.58 33.03
C LEU A 125 12.06 -2.24 32.55
N PRO A 126 10.94 -1.78 33.15
CA PRO A 126 10.36 -0.48 32.84
C PRO A 126 11.32 0.65 33.21
N ILE A 127 11.32 1.68 32.38
CA ILE A 127 12.07 2.91 32.56
C ILE A 127 11.05 3.99 32.96
N GLU A 128 11.29 4.64 34.08
CA GLU A 128 10.44 5.73 34.56
C GLU A 128 11.27 7.00 34.62
N SER A 129 10.70 8.11 34.16
CA SER A 129 11.23 9.44 34.49
C SER A 129 10.60 9.88 35.81
N GLN A 130 11.42 10.47 36.66
CA GLN A 130 11.00 10.95 37.97
C GLN A 130 11.25 12.46 38.03
N THR A 131 10.29 13.20 38.57
CA THR A 131 10.51 14.62 38.91
C THR A 131 11.37 14.70 40.16
N VAL A 132 12.08 15.81 40.36
CA VAL A 132 12.87 16.03 41.58
C VAL A 132 12.01 15.81 42.84
N SER A 133 10.79 16.34 42.87
CA SER A 133 9.85 16.11 43.99
C SER A 133 9.58 14.63 44.28
N GLN A 134 9.31 13.83 43.24
CA GLN A 134 9.12 12.38 43.40
C GLN A 134 10.39 11.65 43.87
N MET A 135 11.57 12.11 43.44
CA MET A 135 12.85 11.58 43.92
C MET A 135 13.03 11.88 45.42
N VAL A 136 12.71 13.12 45.83
CA VAL A 136 12.73 13.53 47.25
C VAL A 136 11.74 12.70 48.07
N ASP A 137 10.49 12.58 47.63
CA ASP A 137 9.46 11.79 48.34
C ASP A 137 9.90 10.34 48.55
N ARG A 138 10.56 9.74 47.55
CA ARG A 138 11.04 8.36 47.62
C ARG A 138 12.22 8.18 48.58
N VAL A 139 13.08 9.19 48.71
CA VAL A 139 14.16 9.19 49.71
C VAL A 139 13.59 9.42 51.11
N MET A 140 12.59 10.30 51.25
CA MET A 140 11.91 10.55 52.52
C MET A 140 11.09 9.36 53.03
N ALA A 141 10.74 8.42 52.15
CA ALA A 141 10.11 7.15 52.51
C ALA A 141 11.09 6.10 53.09
N MET A 142 12.41 6.37 53.09
CA MET A 142 13.41 5.52 53.75
C MET A 142 13.34 5.67 55.28
N ASN A 143 13.96 4.75 56.01
CA ASN A 143 13.96 4.80 57.48
C ASN A 143 14.61 6.09 58.00
N GLU A 144 13.99 6.67 59.02
CA GLU A 144 14.52 7.87 59.66
C GLU A 144 15.89 7.58 60.29
N GLY A 145 16.86 8.47 60.04
CA GLY A 145 18.26 8.30 60.47
C GLY A 145 19.18 7.63 59.45
N THR A 146 18.65 7.13 58.31
CA THR A 146 19.50 6.57 57.23
C THR A 146 20.45 7.63 56.68
N ARG A 147 21.73 7.28 56.55
CA ARG A 147 22.77 8.15 55.99
C ARG A 147 22.92 7.85 54.51
N ILE A 148 22.74 8.86 53.66
CA ILE A 148 22.81 8.69 52.21
C ILE A 148 23.89 9.57 51.58
N PHE A 149 24.60 8.99 50.61
CA PHE A 149 25.44 9.69 49.67
C PHE A 149 24.65 9.94 48.39
N LEU A 150 24.45 11.22 48.05
CA LEU A 150 23.88 11.57 46.74
C LEU A 150 25.01 11.69 45.73
N LEU A 151 25.00 10.80 44.75
CA LEU A 151 26.07 10.61 43.77
C LEU A 151 25.60 10.99 42.36
N ALA A 152 26.45 11.70 41.61
CA ALA A 152 26.23 12.04 40.21
C ALA A 152 27.16 11.21 39.30
N PRO A 153 26.66 10.24 38.50
CA PRO A 153 27.48 9.48 37.54
C PRO A 153 27.92 10.32 36.35
N ILE A 154 29.12 10.88 36.41
CA ILE A 154 29.67 11.62 35.26
C ILE A 154 30.23 10.68 34.19
N VAL A 155 30.75 9.51 34.57
CA VAL A 155 31.35 8.52 33.65
C VAL A 155 30.90 7.12 34.05
N ARG A 156 30.46 6.33 33.07
CA ARG A 156 29.98 4.96 33.28
C ARG A 156 30.58 3.99 32.26
N GLY A 157 31.46 3.09 32.69
CA GLY A 157 32.01 1.99 31.90
C GLY A 157 32.71 2.42 30.62
N ARG A 158 33.26 3.64 30.58
CA ARG A 158 33.94 4.22 29.42
C ARG A 158 35.46 4.24 29.62
N LYS A 159 36.21 4.11 28.52
CA LYS A 159 37.67 4.14 28.54
C LYS A 159 38.18 5.56 28.45
N GLY A 160 39.09 5.96 29.33
CA GLY A 160 39.64 7.31 29.34
C GLY A 160 40.50 7.59 30.57
N GLU A 161 41.25 8.68 30.52
CA GLU A 161 42.09 9.16 31.64
C GLU A 161 41.39 10.21 32.52
N TYR A 162 40.29 10.81 32.03
CA TYR A 162 39.37 11.73 32.72
C TYR A 162 39.98 12.88 33.55
N ARG A 163 41.25 13.24 33.32
CA ARG A 163 41.96 14.32 34.05
C ARG A 163 41.29 15.68 33.91
N ARG A 164 40.71 15.97 32.74
CA ARG A 164 40.06 17.26 32.47
C ARG A 164 38.75 17.39 33.26
N GLU A 165 37.98 16.31 33.27
CA GLU A 165 36.71 16.20 33.98
C GLU A 165 36.91 16.34 35.49
N LEU A 166 37.92 15.68 36.07
CA LEU A 166 38.28 15.83 37.49
C LEU A 166 38.74 17.27 37.83
N GLN A 167 39.51 17.91 36.95
CA GLN A 167 39.90 19.32 37.15
C GLN A 167 38.71 20.28 37.07
N ASP A 168 37.78 20.05 36.16
CA ASP A 168 36.59 20.88 36.01
C ASP A 168 35.64 20.72 37.20
N LEU A 169 35.51 19.52 37.77
CA LEU A 169 34.80 19.28 39.02
C LEU A 169 35.44 20.02 40.20
N ARG A 170 36.77 20.01 40.29
CA ARG A 170 37.50 20.76 41.33
C ARG A 170 37.27 22.27 41.21
N LYS A 171 37.28 22.82 39.99
CA LYS A 171 36.96 24.24 39.74
C LYS A 171 35.54 24.61 40.15
N ARG A 172 34.59 23.66 40.04
CA ARG A 172 33.19 23.83 40.49
C ARG A 172 33.03 23.67 42.00
N GLY A 173 34.09 23.33 42.74
CA GLY A 173 34.09 23.27 44.21
C GLY A 173 33.76 21.90 44.82
N PHE A 174 33.64 20.84 44.00
CA PHE A 174 33.48 19.49 44.54
C PHE A 174 34.79 19.01 45.17
N GLN A 175 34.70 18.28 46.28
CA GLN A 175 35.88 17.78 47.02
C GLN A 175 36.06 16.27 46.87
N ARG A 176 34.98 15.52 46.66
CA ARG A 176 34.98 14.05 46.72
C ARG A 176 34.42 13.42 45.46
N VAL A 177 35.01 12.30 45.12
CA VAL A 177 34.71 11.52 43.92
C VAL A 177 34.89 10.05 44.25
N LYS A 178 34.02 9.20 43.72
CA LYS A 178 34.10 7.75 43.78
C LYS A 178 34.54 7.23 42.42
N ILE A 179 35.70 6.57 42.36
CA ILE A 179 36.24 5.99 41.13
C ILE A 179 36.33 4.48 41.31
N ASP A 180 35.72 3.74 40.38
CA ASP A 180 35.74 2.27 40.35
C ASP A 180 35.31 1.62 41.69
N GLY A 181 34.43 2.29 42.44
CA GLY A 181 33.90 1.83 43.72
C GLY A 181 34.60 2.37 44.97
N GLU A 182 35.78 2.99 44.85
CA GLU A 182 36.53 3.57 45.96
C GLU A 182 36.40 5.09 46.01
N GLN A 183 36.24 5.66 47.22
CA GLN A 183 36.14 7.12 47.41
C GLN A 183 37.52 7.75 47.56
N PHE A 184 37.74 8.83 46.81
CA PHE A 184 38.93 9.66 46.86
C PHE A 184 38.53 11.13 47.07
N ASP A 185 39.36 11.88 47.78
CA ASP A 185 39.35 13.33 47.62
C ASP A 185 39.92 13.65 46.23
N ILE A 186 39.36 14.64 45.51
CA ILE A 186 39.71 14.91 44.10
C ILE A 186 41.21 15.21 43.93
N GLU A 187 41.88 15.73 44.96
CA GLU A 187 43.32 16.00 44.96
C GLU A 187 44.17 14.72 44.99
N ASP A 188 43.66 13.67 45.62
CA ASP A 188 44.32 12.38 45.79
C ASP A 188 43.80 11.32 44.80
N ALA A 189 43.01 11.73 43.82
CA ALA A 189 42.44 10.83 42.83
C ALA A 189 43.54 10.16 41.98
N PRO A 190 43.53 8.82 41.82
CA PRO A 190 44.58 8.09 41.11
C PRO A 190 44.58 8.40 39.60
N GLU A 191 45.74 8.29 38.96
CA GLU A 191 45.84 8.44 37.51
C GLU A 191 45.17 7.27 36.77
N LEU A 192 44.11 7.55 36.02
CA LEU A 192 43.30 6.53 35.35
C LEU A 192 43.91 6.07 34.02
N ASN A 193 43.79 4.77 33.76
CA ASN A 193 44.39 4.15 32.58
C ASN A 193 43.47 4.28 31.36
N LYS A 194 43.94 5.01 30.35
CA LYS A 194 43.24 5.25 29.08
C LYS A 194 42.72 3.99 28.36
N LYS A 195 43.28 2.80 28.61
CA LYS A 195 42.87 1.53 27.96
C LYS A 195 41.81 0.75 28.73
N VAL A 196 41.59 1.08 30.00
CA VAL A 196 40.67 0.39 30.93
C VAL A 196 39.38 1.20 31.03
N LYS A 197 38.26 0.51 31.30
CA LYS A 197 36.96 1.15 31.51
C LYS A 197 36.90 1.62 32.97
N HIS A 198 36.44 2.84 33.18
CA HIS A 198 36.30 3.43 34.50
C HIS A 198 34.87 3.90 34.76
N ASP A 199 34.46 3.86 36.02
CA ASP A 199 33.23 4.44 36.56
C ASP A 199 33.60 5.60 37.49
N ILE A 200 33.05 6.80 37.25
CA ILE A 200 33.35 8.00 38.04
C ILE A 200 32.02 8.63 38.49
N GLU A 201 31.85 8.71 39.81
CA GLU A 201 30.65 9.23 40.46
C GLU A 201 31.05 10.36 41.42
N VAL A 202 30.47 11.55 41.28
CA VAL A 202 30.78 12.70 42.15
C VAL A 202 29.89 12.67 43.37
N VAL A 203 30.45 12.88 44.57
CA VAL A 203 29.66 13.03 45.79
C VAL A 203 29.12 14.46 45.85
N VAL A 204 27.82 14.61 45.58
CA VAL A 204 27.15 15.92 45.52
C VAL A 204 26.77 16.40 46.91
N ASP A 205 26.15 15.53 47.72
CA ASP A 205 25.85 15.84 49.12
C ASP A 205 25.86 14.57 50.00
N ARG A 206 25.98 14.79 51.31
CA ARG A 206 25.91 13.78 52.37
C ARG A 206 24.77 14.15 53.29
N LEU A 207 23.72 13.34 53.29
CA LEU A 207 22.46 13.67 53.94
C LEU A 207 22.10 12.59 54.95
N VAL A 208 21.34 12.98 55.97
CA VAL A 208 20.75 12.07 56.95
C VAL A 208 19.24 12.27 56.85
N VAL A 209 18.50 11.21 56.56
CA VAL A 209 17.05 11.25 56.38
C VAL A 209 16.38 11.63 57.70
N ARG A 210 15.71 12.79 57.72
CA ARG A 210 14.96 13.36 58.86
C ARG A 210 13.94 14.35 58.33
N GLU A 211 12.85 14.60 59.05
CA GLU A 211 11.87 15.63 58.64
C GLU A 211 12.54 17.02 58.46
N GLY A 212 12.16 17.75 57.41
CA GLY A 212 12.62 19.12 57.15
C GLY A 212 13.86 19.26 56.26
N ILE A 213 14.35 18.17 55.64
CA ILE A 213 15.49 18.21 54.69
C ILE A 213 15.07 18.26 53.22
N GLU A 214 13.77 18.31 52.93
CA GLU A 214 13.21 18.11 51.58
C GLU A 214 13.73 19.16 50.59
N THR A 215 13.86 20.41 51.01
CA THR A 215 14.41 21.51 50.21
C THR A 215 15.88 21.28 49.86
N ARG A 216 16.69 20.86 50.83
CA ARG A 216 18.11 20.55 50.61
C ARG A 216 18.29 19.32 49.70
N LEU A 217 17.44 18.30 49.88
CA LEU A 217 17.40 17.14 49.00
C LEU A 217 17.08 17.55 47.56
N ALA A 218 16.09 18.42 47.36
CA ALA A 218 15.71 18.92 46.04
C ALA A 218 16.87 19.65 45.35
N ASP A 219 17.51 20.61 46.02
CA ASP A 219 18.67 21.36 45.49
C ASP A 219 19.84 20.43 45.12
N SER A 220 20.06 19.41 45.95
CA SER A 220 21.11 18.41 45.74
C SER A 220 20.80 17.51 44.54
N PHE A 221 19.52 17.11 44.37
CA PHE A 221 19.07 16.36 43.20
C PHE A 221 19.19 17.19 41.93
N GLU A 222 18.79 18.47 41.93
CA GLU A 222 18.97 19.35 40.77
C GLU A 222 20.44 19.44 40.36
N THR A 223 21.33 19.64 41.34
CA THR A 223 22.78 19.69 41.11
C THR A 223 23.32 18.36 40.55
N ALA A 224 22.89 17.22 41.11
CA ALA A 224 23.32 15.90 40.68
C ALA A 224 22.84 15.58 39.25
N LEU A 225 21.59 15.89 38.95
CA LEU A 225 20.99 15.69 37.64
C LEU A 225 21.64 16.58 36.57
N GLU A 226 21.97 17.84 36.89
CA GLU A 226 22.67 18.73 35.96
C GLU A 226 24.10 18.23 35.65
N LEU A 227 24.80 17.68 36.64
CA LEU A 227 26.15 17.14 36.48
C LEU A 227 26.20 15.86 35.64
N ALA A 228 25.20 15.00 35.76
CA ALA A 228 25.19 13.65 35.21
C ALA A 228 24.10 13.44 34.13
N ASP A 229 23.70 14.52 33.46
CA ASP A 229 22.74 14.54 32.34
C ASP A 229 21.41 13.83 32.64
N GLY A 230 20.86 14.09 33.83
CA GLY A 230 19.56 13.59 34.27
C GLY A 230 19.59 12.25 35.01
N LEU A 231 20.73 11.88 35.63
CA LEU A 231 20.86 10.70 36.48
C LEU A 231 21.43 11.06 37.87
N ALA A 232 20.94 10.40 38.91
CA ALA A 232 21.47 10.51 40.25
C ALA A 232 21.35 9.15 40.97
N PHE A 233 22.23 8.88 41.94
CA PHE A 233 22.11 7.74 42.83
C PHE A 233 22.06 8.20 44.27
N ALA A 234 21.21 7.56 45.07
CA ALA A 234 21.34 7.60 46.53
C ALA A 234 21.94 6.26 46.98
N GLU A 235 23.09 6.32 47.61
CA GLU A 235 23.76 5.15 48.20
C GLU A 235 23.69 5.25 49.72
N ASP A 236 23.18 4.21 50.36
CA ASP A 236 23.17 4.10 51.82
C ASP A 236 24.61 3.90 52.32
N ALA A 237 25.04 4.77 53.24
CA ALA A 237 26.41 4.80 53.75
C ALA A 237 26.77 3.60 54.64
N ASP A 238 25.77 2.94 55.24
CA ASP A 238 25.95 1.83 56.18
C ASP A 238 25.77 0.47 55.48
N SER A 239 24.82 0.35 54.54
CA SER A 239 24.54 -0.91 53.82
C SER A 239 25.19 -1.00 52.44
N GLY A 240 25.58 0.13 51.83
CA GLY A 240 26.03 0.21 50.44
C GLY A 240 24.92 -0.05 49.42
N GLU A 241 23.65 -0.16 49.85
CA GLU A 241 22.51 -0.35 48.97
C GLU A 241 22.25 0.92 48.15
N ARG A 242 22.04 0.74 46.84
CA ARG A 242 21.98 1.83 45.88
C ARG A 242 20.62 1.96 45.23
N THR A 243 20.02 3.13 45.39
CA THR A 243 18.81 3.53 44.68
C THR A 243 19.17 4.45 43.51
N THR A 244 18.69 4.14 42.31
CA THR A 244 18.92 4.95 41.11
C THR A 244 17.71 5.81 40.78
N PHE A 245 17.98 7.07 40.42
CA PHE A 245 17.01 8.06 40.00
C PHE A 245 17.38 8.58 38.61
N SER A 246 16.38 8.83 37.77
CA SER A 246 16.59 9.49 36.48
C SER A 246 15.48 10.51 36.19
N ALA A 247 15.88 11.71 35.81
CA ALA A 247 14.99 12.75 35.31
C ALA A 247 14.63 12.56 33.83
N LYS A 248 15.42 11.77 33.10
CA LYS A 248 15.16 11.35 31.72
C LYS A 248 14.69 9.89 31.70
N PHE A 249 14.10 9.41 30.60
CA PHE A 249 13.83 7.99 30.44
C PHE A 249 15.13 7.22 30.17
N ALA A 250 15.94 7.00 31.21
CA ALA A 250 17.22 6.31 31.13
C ALA A 250 17.22 4.97 31.87
N CYS A 251 17.78 3.93 31.24
CA CYS A 251 18.05 2.66 31.90
C CYS A 251 19.26 2.81 32.84
N PRO A 252 19.12 2.46 34.14
CA PRO A 252 20.22 2.49 35.10
C PRO A 252 21.44 1.64 34.72
N VAL A 253 21.19 0.46 34.12
CA VAL A 253 22.21 -0.57 33.88
C VAL A 253 22.89 -0.41 32.52
N SER A 254 22.11 -0.18 31.46
CA SER A 254 22.65 -0.15 30.08
C SER A 254 23.03 1.25 29.61
N GLY A 255 22.60 2.30 30.32
CA GLY A 255 22.74 3.69 29.87
C GLY A 255 21.88 4.02 28.65
N PHE A 256 20.96 3.13 28.25
CA PHE A 256 19.99 3.38 27.18
C PHE A 256 19.05 4.51 27.57
N THR A 257 18.98 5.56 26.76
CA THR A 257 18.13 6.73 27.00
C THR A 257 17.11 6.85 25.88
N ILE A 258 15.86 7.16 26.24
CA ILE A 258 14.83 7.60 25.32
C ILE A 258 14.60 9.10 25.59
N ASP A 259 14.55 9.88 24.51
CA ASP A 259 14.13 11.29 24.56
C ASP A 259 12.63 11.37 24.94
N GLU A 260 12.02 12.56 24.89
CA GLU A 260 10.60 12.72 25.20
C GLU A 260 9.71 11.80 24.35
N ILE A 261 8.79 11.07 25.01
CA ILE A 261 7.89 10.12 24.34
C ILE A 261 6.75 10.90 23.67
N GLU A 262 6.99 11.30 22.42
CA GLU A 262 6.00 11.99 21.62
C GLU A 262 5.36 11.10 20.55
N PRO A 263 4.14 11.41 20.06
CA PRO A 263 3.49 10.64 19.00
C PRO A 263 4.31 10.51 17.70
N ARG A 264 5.25 11.43 17.42
CA ARG A 264 6.15 11.36 16.25
C ARG A 264 7.17 10.22 16.33
N LEU A 265 7.54 9.78 17.53
CA LEU A 265 8.44 8.64 17.75
C LEU A 265 7.86 7.33 17.19
N PHE A 266 6.54 7.21 17.18
CA PHE A 266 5.83 6.03 16.69
C PHE A 266 5.44 6.10 15.21
N SER A 267 5.87 7.15 14.50
CA SER A 267 5.59 7.33 13.07
C SER A 267 6.73 6.79 12.22
N PHE A 268 6.44 5.79 11.39
CA PHE A 268 7.37 5.33 10.36
C PHE A 268 7.44 6.26 9.13
N ASN A 269 6.58 7.28 9.05
CA ASN A 269 6.66 8.33 8.03
C ASN A 269 7.56 9.49 8.44
N ASN A 270 8.01 9.51 9.70
CA ASN A 270 8.84 10.56 10.26
C ASN A 270 10.24 10.00 10.59
N PRO A 271 11.33 10.63 10.15
CA PRO A 271 12.71 10.19 10.46
C PRO A 271 13.01 10.02 11.96
N PHE A 272 12.27 10.70 12.84
CA PHE A 272 12.40 10.52 14.29
C PHE A 272 12.06 9.09 14.72
N GLY A 273 10.98 8.51 14.18
CA GLY A 273 10.50 7.17 14.52
C GLY A 273 10.83 6.06 13.52
N ALA A 274 11.13 6.43 12.27
CA ALA A 274 11.37 5.49 11.18
C ALA A 274 12.67 4.70 11.33
N CYS A 275 12.64 3.41 10.98
CA CYS A 275 13.84 2.59 10.91
C CYS A 275 14.82 3.18 9.88
N PRO A 276 16.07 3.49 10.26
CA PRO A 276 17.03 4.15 9.38
C PRO A 276 17.52 3.24 8.23
N ALA A 277 17.48 1.91 8.40
CA ALA A 277 17.95 0.97 7.39
C ALA A 277 17.02 0.87 6.18
N CYS A 278 15.71 1.02 6.38
CA CYS A 278 14.70 0.92 5.33
C CYS A 278 13.86 2.20 5.15
N ASP A 279 14.26 3.30 5.80
CA ASP A 279 13.55 4.58 5.83
C ASP A 279 12.03 4.43 6.07
N GLY A 280 11.69 3.60 7.06
CA GLY A 280 10.29 3.34 7.46
C GLY A 280 9.47 2.46 6.51
N LEU A 281 10.05 1.88 5.46
CA LEU A 281 9.33 0.96 4.55
C LEU A 281 9.02 -0.39 5.20
N GLY A 282 9.90 -0.85 6.09
CA GLY A 282 9.83 -2.18 6.72
C GLY A 282 10.29 -3.32 5.81
N THR A 283 10.57 -3.01 4.55
CA THR A 283 11.03 -3.96 3.56
C THR A 283 12.31 -3.48 2.89
N GLU A 284 13.09 -4.42 2.40
CA GLU A 284 14.28 -4.15 1.59
C GLU A 284 14.21 -4.93 0.29
N MET A 285 14.73 -4.32 -0.79
CA MET A 285 14.84 -4.97 -2.08
C MET A 285 16.10 -5.84 -2.07
N TYR A 286 15.97 -7.09 -2.46
CA TYR A 286 17.10 -8.00 -2.64
C TYR A 286 16.95 -8.76 -3.96
N PHE A 287 18.08 -9.22 -4.52
CA PHE A 287 18.04 -10.03 -5.75
C PHE A 287 17.65 -11.46 -5.43
N ASP A 288 16.55 -11.90 -6.03
CA ASP A 288 15.98 -13.22 -5.78
C ASP A 288 16.67 -14.27 -6.68
N PRO A 289 17.32 -15.30 -6.10
CA PRO A 289 17.88 -16.40 -6.87
C PRO A 289 16.86 -17.07 -7.81
N ASP A 290 15.60 -17.14 -7.41
CA ASP A 290 14.54 -17.78 -8.20
C ASP A 290 14.13 -16.94 -9.42
N LEU A 291 14.36 -15.62 -9.39
CA LEU A 291 14.18 -14.75 -10.55
C LEU A 291 15.40 -14.78 -11.47
N VAL A 292 16.60 -15.01 -10.91
CA VAL A 292 17.85 -15.18 -11.67
C VAL A 292 17.87 -16.52 -12.40
N VAL A 293 17.36 -17.59 -11.77
CA VAL A 293 17.22 -18.94 -12.31
C VAL A 293 15.74 -19.35 -12.33
N PRO A 294 14.97 -18.91 -13.34
CA PRO A 294 13.53 -19.12 -13.37
C PRO A 294 13.11 -20.57 -13.62
N ASP A 295 13.90 -21.38 -14.35
CA ASP A 295 13.63 -22.81 -14.54
C ASP A 295 14.90 -23.63 -14.33
N ASP A 296 15.02 -24.25 -13.15
CA ASP A 296 16.17 -25.03 -12.74
C ASP A 296 16.32 -26.37 -13.48
N ARG A 297 15.35 -26.74 -14.31
CA ARG A 297 15.41 -27.93 -15.17
C ARG A 297 16.22 -27.67 -16.44
N LEU A 298 16.37 -26.40 -16.83
CA LEU A 298 17.22 -26.02 -17.95
C LEU A 298 18.70 -26.14 -17.58
N SER A 299 19.52 -26.41 -18.59
CA SER A 299 20.97 -26.46 -18.45
C SER A 299 21.59 -25.07 -18.56
N LEU A 300 22.86 -24.94 -18.13
CA LEU A 300 23.60 -23.68 -18.27
C LEU A 300 23.81 -23.30 -19.74
N ALA A 301 23.97 -24.29 -20.62
CA ALA A 301 24.09 -24.10 -22.06
C ALA A 301 22.79 -23.59 -22.72
N GLU A 302 21.62 -23.92 -22.16
CA GLU A 302 20.31 -23.45 -22.61
C GLU A 302 19.95 -22.05 -22.06
N GLY A 303 20.85 -21.43 -21.29
CA GLY A 303 20.63 -20.07 -20.77
C GLY A 303 19.78 -20.01 -19.50
N VAL A 304 19.95 -20.95 -18.57
CA VAL A 304 19.22 -20.96 -17.28
C VAL A 304 19.44 -19.71 -16.42
N VAL A 305 20.59 -19.01 -16.55
CA VAL A 305 20.88 -17.76 -15.85
C VAL A 305 20.30 -16.60 -16.64
N ALA A 306 19.08 -16.18 -16.27
CA ALA A 306 18.27 -15.23 -17.04
C ALA A 306 18.92 -13.86 -17.32
N PRO A 307 19.71 -13.26 -16.40
CA PRO A 307 20.45 -12.02 -16.70
C PRO A 307 21.50 -12.16 -17.81
N TRP A 308 21.99 -13.38 -18.06
CA TRP A 308 23.06 -13.65 -19.01
C TRP A 308 22.58 -14.30 -20.31
N ALA A 309 21.41 -14.95 -20.28
CA ALA A 309 20.86 -15.75 -21.38
C ALA A 309 20.67 -14.98 -22.71
N ASN A 310 20.32 -13.69 -22.64
CA ASN A 310 20.05 -12.86 -23.81
C ASN A 310 21.26 -12.02 -24.27
N SER A 311 22.43 -12.20 -23.63
CA SER A 311 23.62 -11.47 -24.01
C SER A 311 24.27 -12.07 -25.24
N THR A 312 24.55 -11.25 -26.26
CA THR A 312 25.34 -11.65 -27.44
C THR A 312 26.83 -11.79 -27.14
N SER A 313 27.26 -11.42 -25.93
CA SER A 313 28.66 -11.49 -25.52
C SER A 313 29.07 -12.92 -25.14
N GLN A 314 30.11 -13.44 -25.78
CA GLN A 314 30.70 -14.74 -25.43
C GLN A 314 31.34 -14.75 -24.03
N TYR A 315 31.53 -13.57 -23.42
CA TYR A 315 32.13 -13.42 -22.10
C TYR A 315 31.47 -14.31 -21.04
N TYR A 316 30.13 -14.29 -20.94
CA TYR A 316 29.41 -15.02 -19.89
C TYR A 316 29.47 -16.55 -20.09
N LEU A 317 29.40 -17.00 -21.34
CA LEU A 317 29.53 -18.42 -21.65
C LEU A 317 30.92 -18.94 -21.31
N GLN A 318 31.97 -18.19 -21.68
CA GLN A 318 33.36 -18.52 -21.34
C GLN A 318 33.60 -18.51 -19.82
N THR A 319 32.99 -17.58 -19.07
CA THR A 319 33.02 -17.61 -17.60
C THR A 319 32.41 -18.90 -17.05
N LEU A 320 31.25 -19.31 -17.56
CA LEU A 320 30.58 -20.54 -17.11
C LEU A 320 31.41 -21.79 -17.46
N GLU A 321 32.07 -21.83 -18.62
CA GLU A 321 33.01 -22.90 -19.01
C GLU A 321 34.22 -22.98 -18.08
N CYS A 322 34.81 -21.85 -17.72
CA CYS A 322 35.91 -21.80 -16.76
C CYS A 322 35.49 -22.28 -15.36
N LEU A 323 34.29 -21.88 -14.91
CA LEU A 323 33.73 -22.35 -13.65
C LEU A 323 33.44 -23.87 -13.68
N ALA A 324 32.92 -24.37 -14.79
CA ALA A 324 32.66 -25.79 -15.02
C ALA A 324 33.96 -26.61 -14.92
N GLY A 325 35.04 -26.12 -15.54
CA GLY A 325 36.37 -26.73 -15.45
C GLY A 325 36.96 -26.71 -14.04
N HIS A 326 36.79 -25.63 -13.28
CA HIS A 326 37.32 -25.50 -11.92
C HIS A 326 36.57 -26.34 -10.89
N TYR A 327 35.23 -26.34 -10.93
CA TYR A 327 34.38 -27.04 -9.96
C TYR A 327 33.96 -28.45 -10.41
N GLY A 328 34.31 -28.87 -11.63
CA GLY A 328 34.07 -30.21 -12.14
C GLY A 328 32.59 -30.52 -12.41
N PHE A 329 31.84 -29.57 -12.96
CA PHE A 329 30.43 -29.78 -13.35
C PHE A 329 30.22 -29.65 -14.86
N ASP A 330 29.12 -30.20 -15.36
CA ASP A 330 28.78 -30.23 -16.79
C ASP A 330 27.70 -29.18 -17.11
N LEU A 331 27.97 -28.34 -18.10
CA LEU A 331 27.10 -27.26 -18.57
C LEU A 331 25.79 -27.76 -19.20
N ARG A 332 25.75 -29.01 -19.68
CA ARG A 332 24.56 -29.62 -20.32
C ARG A 332 23.63 -30.30 -19.33
N LYS A 333 24.05 -30.45 -18.06
CA LYS A 333 23.16 -30.94 -17.00
C LYS A 333 22.23 -29.82 -16.55
N SER A 334 21.00 -30.20 -16.21
CA SER A 334 20.02 -29.30 -15.60
C SER A 334 20.60 -28.65 -14.33
N PHE A 335 20.34 -27.37 -14.12
CA PHE A 335 20.85 -26.60 -12.97
C PHE A 335 20.56 -27.30 -11.63
N ALA A 336 19.36 -27.87 -11.46
CA ALA A 336 18.94 -28.62 -10.27
C ALA A 336 19.82 -29.84 -9.94
N LYS A 337 20.45 -30.45 -10.95
CA LYS A 337 21.33 -31.63 -10.79
C LYS A 337 22.80 -31.25 -10.56
N LEU A 338 23.16 -29.97 -10.60
CA LEU A 338 24.51 -29.51 -10.30
C LEU A 338 24.81 -29.66 -8.80
N PRO A 339 26.09 -29.86 -8.41
CA PRO A 339 26.46 -29.85 -7.00
C PRO A 339 26.09 -28.51 -6.33
N LYS A 340 25.60 -28.54 -5.08
CA LYS A 340 25.23 -27.31 -4.35
C LYS A 340 26.35 -26.28 -4.27
N LYS A 341 27.62 -26.73 -4.17
CA LYS A 341 28.79 -25.85 -4.21
C LYS A 341 28.92 -25.11 -5.55
N ALA A 342 28.64 -25.78 -6.67
CA ALA A 342 28.67 -25.17 -8.00
C ALA A 342 27.53 -24.17 -8.19
N GLN A 343 26.30 -24.52 -7.77
CA GLN A 343 25.15 -23.59 -7.79
C GLN A 343 25.44 -22.33 -6.97
N SER A 344 25.97 -22.50 -5.75
CA SER A 344 26.35 -21.38 -4.89
C SER A 344 27.49 -20.55 -5.47
N ALA A 345 28.48 -21.19 -6.10
CA ALA A 345 29.60 -20.48 -6.73
C ALA A 345 29.14 -19.63 -7.93
N ILE A 346 28.19 -20.12 -8.72
CA ILE A 346 27.61 -19.34 -9.83
C ILE A 346 26.82 -18.15 -9.29
N LEU A 347 25.93 -18.36 -8.32
CA LEU A 347 25.04 -17.31 -7.82
C LEU A 347 25.75 -16.28 -6.93
N TYR A 348 26.55 -16.73 -5.96
CA TYR A 348 27.13 -15.89 -4.91
C TYR A 348 28.65 -15.76 -4.98
N GLY A 349 29.29 -16.42 -5.95
CA GLY A 349 30.73 -16.32 -6.19
C GLY A 349 31.57 -17.39 -5.50
N SER A 350 32.86 -17.43 -5.84
CA SER A 350 33.83 -18.40 -5.30
C SER A 350 34.41 -17.99 -3.93
N GLY A 351 33.92 -16.89 -3.35
CA GLY A 351 34.38 -16.37 -2.06
C GLY A 351 35.84 -15.92 -2.12
N LYS A 352 36.73 -16.65 -1.43
CA LYS A 352 38.19 -16.39 -1.44
C LYS A 352 38.96 -17.30 -2.41
N THR A 353 38.28 -18.23 -3.09
CA THR A 353 38.94 -19.17 -4.01
C THR A 353 39.15 -18.52 -5.36
N ASP A 354 40.39 -18.47 -5.82
CA ASP A 354 40.72 -17.98 -7.15
C ASP A 354 40.27 -18.95 -8.24
N VAL A 355 39.55 -18.42 -9.23
CA VAL A 355 39.19 -19.14 -10.44
C VAL A 355 40.00 -18.56 -11.59
N THR A 356 40.68 -19.44 -12.33
CA THR A 356 41.33 -19.07 -13.58
C THR A 356 40.27 -18.90 -14.67
N MET A 357 40.06 -17.69 -15.14
CA MET A 357 39.11 -17.35 -16.20
C MET A 357 39.87 -16.92 -17.45
N ARG A 358 39.70 -17.67 -18.54
CA ARG A 358 40.28 -17.36 -19.84
C ARG A 358 39.19 -16.80 -20.75
N TYR A 359 39.45 -15.63 -21.32
CA TYR A 359 38.54 -14.96 -22.24
C TYR A 359 39.18 -14.85 -23.62
N ASP A 360 38.38 -15.09 -24.65
CA ASP A 360 38.79 -14.98 -26.05
C ASP A 360 37.71 -14.26 -26.85
N ASP A 361 38.00 -13.05 -27.31
CA ASP A 361 37.09 -12.23 -28.12
C ASP A 361 37.30 -12.40 -29.63
N GLY A 362 38.15 -13.36 -30.04
CA GLY A 362 38.53 -13.61 -31.43
C GLY A 362 39.63 -12.69 -31.97
N ARG A 363 40.05 -11.66 -31.22
CA ARG A 363 41.18 -10.77 -31.54
C ARG A 363 42.31 -10.87 -30.53
N ARG A 364 42.00 -11.08 -29.25
CA ARG A 364 42.95 -11.23 -28.14
C ARG A 364 42.41 -12.25 -27.13
N ALA A 365 43.29 -13.15 -26.70
CA ALA A 365 43.04 -14.01 -25.56
C ALA A 365 43.79 -13.50 -24.33
N TYR A 366 43.13 -13.44 -23.19
CA TYR A 366 43.75 -13.08 -21.92
C TYR A 366 43.24 -13.98 -20.80
N GLU A 367 44.12 -14.25 -19.83
CA GLU A 367 43.83 -15.11 -18.68
C GLU A 367 43.92 -14.29 -17.40
N ILE A 368 42.88 -14.37 -16.56
CA ILE A 368 42.81 -13.67 -15.28
C ILE A 368 42.57 -14.71 -14.19
N LYS A 369 43.42 -14.68 -13.17
CA LYS A 369 43.23 -15.45 -11.95
C LYS A 369 42.74 -14.53 -10.83
N ARG A 370 41.46 -14.64 -10.50
CA ARG A 370 40.85 -13.87 -9.41
C ARG A 370 39.62 -14.61 -8.85
N PRO A 371 39.13 -14.26 -7.66
CA PRO A 371 37.87 -14.78 -7.18
C PRO A 371 36.73 -14.33 -8.10
N PHE A 372 35.84 -15.26 -8.42
CA PHE A 372 34.63 -14.96 -9.17
C PHE A 372 33.61 -14.32 -8.21
N GLU A 373 33.10 -13.14 -8.56
CA GLU A 373 32.24 -12.34 -7.68
C GLU A 373 30.83 -12.93 -7.51
N GLY A 374 30.36 -13.77 -8.45
CA GLY A 374 28.98 -14.29 -8.46
C GLY A 374 28.02 -13.43 -9.28
N VAL A 375 26.95 -14.05 -9.78
CA VAL A 375 25.91 -13.35 -10.55
C VAL A 375 25.18 -12.31 -9.69
N ILE A 376 24.75 -12.68 -8.49
CA ILE A 376 23.96 -11.81 -7.60
C ILE A 376 24.80 -10.62 -7.08
N PRO A 377 26.01 -10.82 -6.52
CA PRO A 377 26.85 -9.70 -6.09
C PRO A 377 27.25 -8.77 -7.24
N ASN A 378 27.48 -9.30 -8.45
CA ASN A 378 27.70 -8.48 -9.65
C ASN A 378 26.50 -7.55 -9.91
N MET A 379 25.28 -8.09 -9.87
CA MET A 379 24.06 -7.32 -10.10
C MET A 379 23.82 -6.28 -9.01
N GLU A 380 24.03 -6.63 -7.74
CA GLU A 380 23.93 -5.68 -6.61
C GLU A 380 24.88 -4.51 -6.76
N ARG A 381 26.16 -4.80 -7.05
CA ARG A 381 27.17 -3.76 -7.26
C ARG A 381 26.81 -2.88 -8.46
N ARG A 382 26.48 -3.47 -9.61
CA ARG A 382 26.08 -2.72 -10.81
C ARG A 382 24.85 -1.86 -10.56
N TRP A 383 23.86 -2.34 -9.83
CA TRP A 383 22.67 -1.57 -9.51
C TRP A 383 22.98 -0.35 -8.63
N ARG A 384 23.88 -0.50 -7.64
CA ARG A 384 24.33 0.60 -6.76
C ARG A 384 25.23 1.61 -7.47
N GLU A 385 26.17 1.15 -8.29
CA GLU A 385 27.19 1.98 -8.94
C GLU A 385 26.71 2.66 -10.23
N THR A 386 25.71 2.10 -10.92
CA THR A 386 25.25 2.64 -12.21
C THR A 386 24.35 3.86 -12.02
N ASP A 387 24.62 4.95 -12.73
CA ASP A 387 23.74 6.14 -12.76
C ASP A 387 22.63 6.07 -13.82
N SER A 388 22.71 5.14 -14.78
CA SER A 388 21.69 4.93 -15.81
C SER A 388 20.41 4.32 -15.21
N SER A 389 19.30 5.06 -15.32
CA SER A 389 17.97 4.59 -14.92
C SER A 389 17.56 3.32 -15.64
N TRP A 390 17.86 3.20 -16.94
CA TRP A 390 17.51 2.04 -17.75
C TRP A 390 18.18 0.75 -17.24
N VAL A 391 19.46 0.82 -16.86
CA VAL A 391 20.19 -0.33 -16.31
C VAL A 391 19.64 -0.70 -14.92
N ARG A 392 19.32 0.30 -14.09
CA ARG A 392 18.67 0.03 -12.78
C ARG A 392 17.32 -0.65 -12.97
N ASP A 393 16.49 -0.16 -13.89
CA ASP A 393 15.18 -0.74 -14.19
C ASP A 393 15.29 -2.16 -14.74
N GLU A 394 16.30 -2.45 -15.56
CA GLU A 394 16.55 -3.80 -16.09
C GLU A 394 16.96 -4.77 -14.97
N LEU A 395 17.89 -4.36 -14.10
CA LEU A 395 18.35 -5.16 -12.97
C LEU A 395 17.28 -5.34 -11.88
N SER A 396 16.49 -4.30 -11.61
CA SER A 396 15.39 -4.35 -10.63
C SER A 396 14.30 -5.36 -10.97
N ARG A 397 14.23 -5.86 -12.21
CA ARG A 397 13.34 -6.98 -12.60
C ARG A 397 13.68 -8.29 -11.92
N PHE A 398 14.89 -8.42 -11.37
CA PHE A 398 15.36 -9.58 -10.62
C PHE A 398 15.36 -9.33 -9.12
N GLN A 399 14.88 -8.17 -8.68
CA GLN A 399 14.72 -7.86 -7.28
C GLN A 399 13.32 -8.25 -6.82
N THR A 400 13.24 -8.78 -5.61
CA THR A 400 12.00 -8.95 -4.86
C THR A 400 12.13 -8.24 -3.52
N VAL A 401 11.01 -8.19 -2.81
CA VAL A 401 10.88 -7.50 -1.54
C VAL A 401 10.99 -8.53 -0.41
N THR A 402 11.86 -8.30 0.55
CA THR A 402 11.90 -9.07 1.81
C THR A 402 11.66 -8.17 3.02
N THR A 403 11.39 -8.78 4.16
CA THR A 403 11.33 -8.08 5.44
C THR A 403 12.69 -7.51 5.81
N CYS A 404 12.74 -6.22 6.16
CA CYS A 404 13.99 -5.58 6.55
C CYS A 404 14.64 -6.28 7.75
N ALA A 405 15.91 -6.66 7.65
CA ALA A 405 16.62 -7.37 8.71
C ALA A 405 16.77 -6.56 10.01
N SER A 406 16.88 -5.22 9.91
CA SER A 406 17.11 -4.33 11.07
C SER A 406 15.86 -4.18 11.95
N CYS A 407 14.71 -3.84 11.34
CA CYS A 407 13.45 -3.66 12.09
C CYS A 407 12.54 -4.89 12.06
N LYS A 408 12.93 -5.99 11.39
CA LYS A 408 12.12 -7.21 11.21
C LYS A 408 10.72 -6.94 10.65
N GLY A 409 10.59 -5.93 9.79
CA GLY A 409 9.29 -5.52 9.23
C GLY A 409 8.48 -4.52 10.07
N HIS A 410 8.93 -4.14 11.26
CA HIS A 410 8.18 -3.24 12.14
C HIS A 410 8.23 -1.76 11.76
N ARG A 411 9.06 -1.37 10.78
CA ARG A 411 9.21 -0.01 10.23
C ARG A 411 9.74 1.06 11.18
N LEU A 412 9.85 0.77 12.47
CA LEU A 412 10.24 1.71 13.50
C LEU A 412 11.64 1.46 14.04
N LYS A 413 12.20 2.46 14.73
CA LYS A 413 13.45 2.34 15.48
C LYS A 413 13.28 1.48 16.74
N PRO A 414 14.37 0.86 17.25
CA PRO A 414 14.33 0.09 18.49
C PRO A 414 13.78 0.87 19.70
N GLU A 415 14.04 2.17 19.79
CA GLU A 415 13.56 3.05 20.86
C GLU A 415 12.03 3.16 20.88
N ALA A 416 11.40 3.21 19.71
CA ALA A 416 9.95 3.23 19.60
C ALA A 416 9.34 1.85 19.94
N LEU A 417 10.03 0.77 19.59
CA LEU A 417 9.61 -0.62 19.88
C LEU A 417 9.81 -1.01 21.35
N ALA A 418 10.63 -0.26 22.09
CA ALA A 418 10.83 -0.42 23.52
C ALA A 418 9.62 0.06 24.35
N VAL A 419 8.79 0.96 23.82
CA VAL A 419 7.58 1.43 24.51
C VAL A 419 6.45 0.42 24.35
N LYS A 420 5.90 -0.02 25.47
CA LYS A 420 4.91 -1.09 25.52
C LYS A 420 3.69 -0.71 26.36
N ILE A 421 2.55 -1.26 25.99
CA ILE A 421 1.32 -1.28 26.78
C ILE A 421 0.94 -2.75 26.90
N ASP A 422 0.64 -3.24 28.11
CA ASP A 422 0.32 -4.66 28.36
C ASP A 422 1.34 -5.63 27.72
N GLY A 423 2.63 -5.31 27.87
CA GLY A 423 3.74 -6.11 27.36
C GLY A 423 3.95 -6.10 25.83
N LYS A 424 3.14 -5.35 25.06
CA LYS A 424 3.21 -5.29 23.59
C LYS A 424 3.57 -3.90 23.07
N HIS A 425 4.38 -3.85 22.03
CA HIS A 425 4.69 -2.58 21.34
C HIS A 425 3.71 -2.27 20.20
N ILE A 426 3.73 -1.04 19.70
CA ILE A 426 2.75 -0.55 18.73
C ILE A 426 2.67 -1.42 17.45
N SER A 427 3.81 -1.85 16.91
CA SER A 427 3.86 -2.67 15.70
C SER A 427 3.34 -4.10 15.90
N GLU A 428 3.40 -4.68 17.10
CA GLU A 428 2.79 -5.99 17.39
C GLU A 428 1.27 -5.91 17.29
N ILE A 429 0.68 -4.85 17.87
CA ILE A 429 -0.77 -4.62 17.80
C ILE A 429 -1.19 -4.33 16.36
N ALA A 430 -0.41 -3.54 15.62
CA ALA A 430 -0.68 -3.28 14.21
C ALA A 430 -0.59 -4.54 13.34
N GLY A 431 0.26 -5.50 13.73
CA GLY A 431 0.41 -6.80 13.07
C GLY A 431 -0.71 -7.80 13.39
N MET A 432 -1.53 -7.55 14.41
CA MET A 432 -2.71 -8.40 14.68
C MET A 432 -3.78 -8.18 13.61
N SER A 433 -4.65 -9.18 13.44
CA SER A 433 -5.91 -8.95 12.73
C SER A 433 -6.74 -7.89 13.46
N ILE A 434 -7.57 -7.16 12.73
CA ILE A 434 -8.48 -6.14 13.29
C ILE A 434 -9.37 -6.76 14.37
N ASN A 435 -9.80 -8.02 14.20
CA ASN A 435 -10.51 -8.74 15.26
C ASN A 435 -9.64 -8.92 16.53
N GLY A 436 -8.37 -9.31 16.35
CA GLY A 436 -7.41 -9.47 17.45
C GLY A 436 -7.13 -8.14 18.15
N ALA A 437 -6.84 -7.09 17.40
CA ALA A 437 -6.62 -5.74 17.91
C ALA A 437 -7.85 -5.22 18.65
N SER A 438 -9.06 -5.40 18.09
CA SER A 438 -10.33 -5.00 18.73
C SER A 438 -10.54 -5.69 20.09
N ARG A 439 -10.23 -6.99 20.20
CA ARG A 439 -10.28 -7.70 21.49
C ARG A 439 -9.24 -7.18 22.48
N TRP A 440 -8.05 -6.86 21.99
CA TRP A 440 -6.97 -6.34 22.82
C TRP A 440 -7.30 -4.94 23.37
N PHE A 441 -7.73 -3.99 22.53
CA PHE A 441 -8.14 -2.65 22.96
C PHE A 441 -9.39 -2.64 23.86
N ALA A 442 -10.27 -3.63 23.73
CA ALA A 442 -11.40 -3.79 24.65
C ALA A 442 -10.97 -4.31 26.04
N GLY A 443 -9.82 -4.99 26.15
CA GLY A 443 -9.29 -5.56 27.39
C GLY A 443 -8.23 -4.70 28.09
N VAL A 444 -7.55 -3.81 27.35
CA VAL A 444 -6.37 -3.08 27.83
C VAL A 444 -6.66 -2.14 29.01
N ASP A 445 -7.89 -1.64 29.16
CA ASP A 445 -8.25 -0.76 30.27
C ASP A 445 -8.06 -1.43 31.65
N LYS A 446 -8.07 -2.77 31.71
CA LYS A 446 -7.84 -3.53 32.95
C LYS A 446 -6.37 -3.55 33.40
N THR A 447 -5.44 -3.23 32.49
CA THR A 447 -4.00 -3.27 32.78
C THR A 447 -3.41 -1.89 33.01
N LEU A 448 -4.20 -0.84 32.75
CA LEU A 448 -3.84 0.55 32.99
C LEU A 448 -4.08 0.94 34.45
N THR A 449 -3.27 1.88 34.94
CA THR A 449 -3.54 2.54 36.24
C THR A 449 -4.75 3.48 36.12
N ALA A 450 -5.35 3.88 37.24
CA ALA A 450 -6.50 4.79 37.23
C ALA A 450 -6.22 6.11 36.47
N GLN A 451 -5.02 6.66 36.64
CA GLN A 451 -4.57 7.86 35.91
C GLN A 451 -4.42 7.59 34.41
N GLN A 452 -3.81 6.47 34.03
CA GLN A 452 -3.65 6.09 32.64
C GLN A 452 -4.99 5.83 31.96
N SER A 453 -5.93 5.16 32.63
CA SER A 453 -7.30 4.94 32.14
C SER A 453 -8.03 6.25 31.89
N GLU A 454 -7.89 7.24 32.77
CA GLU A 454 -8.52 8.55 32.58
C GLU A 454 -7.98 9.27 31.32
N ILE A 455 -6.66 9.27 31.13
CA ILE A 455 -6.01 9.85 29.96
C ILE A 455 -6.39 9.09 28.68
N ALA A 456 -6.38 7.76 28.73
CA ALA A 456 -6.62 6.89 27.58
C ALA A 456 -8.10 6.81 27.19
N ARG A 457 -9.05 7.12 28.08
CA ARG A 457 -10.50 6.89 27.88
C ARG A 457 -11.03 7.40 26.54
N ARG A 458 -10.71 8.65 26.18
CA ARG A 458 -11.15 9.26 24.92
C ARG A 458 -10.49 8.60 23.71
N ILE A 459 -9.20 8.29 23.81
CA ILE A 459 -8.42 7.66 22.74
C ILE A 459 -8.91 6.23 22.49
N LEU A 460 -9.16 5.46 23.56
CA LEU A 460 -9.66 4.10 23.50
C LEU A 460 -11.05 4.01 22.89
N ARG A 461 -11.95 4.95 23.21
CA ARG A 461 -13.27 5.03 22.58
C ARG A 461 -13.12 5.17 21.06
N GLU A 462 -12.28 6.11 20.64
CA GLU A 462 -12.04 6.49 19.25
C GLU A 462 -11.37 5.36 18.43
N ILE A 463 -10.46 4.60 19.04
CA ILE A 463 -9.87 3.39 18.45
C ILE A 463 -10.91 2.26 18.34
N ASN A 464 -11.64 1.97 19.41
CA ASN A 464 -12.61 0.88 19.45
C ASN A 464 -13.78 1.10 18.48
N GLU A 465 -14.26 2.35 18.34
CA GLU A 465 -15.30 2.70 17.37
C GLU A 465 -14.83 2.46 15.93
N ARG A 466 -13.63 2.94 15.56
CA ARG A 466 -13.07 2.70 14.21
C ARG A 466 -12.81 1.24 13.90
N LEU A 467 -12.26 0.48 14.85
CA LEU A 467 -12.12 -0.97 14.72
C LEU A 467 -13.50 -1.65 14.57
N GLY A 468 -14.51 -1.15 15.29
CA GLY A 468 -15.91 -1.57 15.15
C GLY A 468 -16.45 -1.34 13.73
N PHE A 469 -16.23 -0.15 13.15
CA PHE A 469 -16.65 0.13 11.77
C PHE A 469 -16.00 -0.82 10.76
N LEU A 470 -14.70 -1.09 10.90
CA LEU A 470 -13.99 -2.04 10.03
C LEU A 470 -14.55 -3.47 10.14
N LYS A 471 -14.96 -3.89 11.34
CA LYS A 471 -15.63 -5.19 11.53
C LYS A 471 -17.03 -5.22 10.91
N ASN A 472 -17.78 -4.11 10.99
CA ASN A 472 -19.12 -4.03 10.41
C ASN A 472 -19.09 -4.15 8.88
N VAL A 473 -18.05 -3.64 8.23
CA VAL A 473 -17.83 -3.81 6.78
C VAL A 473 -17.10 -5.11 6.41
N GLY A 474 -16.95 -6.06 7.33
CA GLY A 474 -16.40 -7.39 7.02
C GLY A 474 -14.89 -7.44 6.82
N LEU A 475 -14.13 -6.47 7.34
CA LEU A 475 -12.67 -6.40 7.18
C LEU A 475 -11.90 -6.92 8.39
N GLU A 476 -12.56 -7.64 9.31
CA GLU A 476 -11.96 -8.08 10.57
C GLU A 476 -10.74 -9.01 10.42
N TYR A 477 -10.54 -9.60 9.24
CA TYR A 477 -9.43 -10.49 8.90
C TYR A 477 -8.13 -9.73 8.53
N LEU A 478 -8.21 -8.45 8.17
CA LEU A 478 -7.04 -7.65 7.80
C LEU A 478 -6.22 -7.27 9.02
N THR A 479 -4.94 -6.97 8.83
CA THR A 479 -4.10 -6.33 9.84
C THR A 479 -3.99 -4.83 9.58
N LEU A 480 -3.76 -4.03 10.63
CA LEU A 480 -3.54 -2.58 10.47
C LEU A 480 -2.21 -2.28 9.76
N ALA A 481 -1.25 -3.20 9.83
CA ALA A 481 0.05 -3.11 9.15
C ALA A 481 -0.01 -3.48 7.66
N ARG A 482 -1.12 -4.06 7.15
CA ARG A 482 -1.25 -4.42 5.73
C ARG A 482 -1.07 -3.19 4.86
N ALA A 483 -0.22 -3.30 3.84
CA ALA A 483 0.05 -2.21 2.91
C ALA A 483 -1.22 -1.85 2.11
N ALA A 484 -1.51 -0.56 1.98
CA ALA A 484 -2.73 -0.10 1.31
C ALA A 484 -2.74 -0.43 -0.20
N GLY A 485 -1.56 -0.57 -0.80
CA GLY A 485 -1.40 -0.95 -2.21
C GLY A 485 -1.68 -2.42 -2.52
N THR A 486 -1.81 -3.30 -1.50
CA THR A 486 -2.11 -4.73 -1.70
C THR A 486 -3.58 -5.07 -1.45
N LEU A 487 -4.41 -4.05 -1.20
CA LEU A 487 -5.84 -4.20 -1.03
C LEU A 487 -6.52 -4.34 -2.40
N SER A 488 -7.51 -5.22 -2.48
CA SER A 488 -8.45 -5.27 -3.61
C SER A 488 -9.29 -4.00 -3.68
N GLY A 489 -9.88 -3.72 -4.85
CA GLY A 489 -10.79 -2.57 -5.03
C GLY A 489 -11.91 -2.53 -3.99
N GLY A 490 -12.58 -3.67 -3.76
CA GLY A 490 -13.63 -3.78 -2.74
C GLY A 490 -13.13 -3.63 -1.29
N GLU A 491 -11.94 -4.14 -0.95
CA GLU A 491 -11.34 -3.91 0.38
C GLU A 491 -11.06 -2.42 0.62
N SER A 492 -10.44 -1.76 -0.36
CA SER A 492 -10.14 -0.32 -0.31
C SER A 492 -11.41 0.53 -0.20
N GLN A 493 -12.44 0.18 -0.96
CA GLN A 493 -13.74 0.85 -0.92
C GLN A 493 -14.39 0.71 0.46
N ARG A 494 -14.40 -0.50 1.04
CA ARG A 494 -14.97 -0.76 2.37
C ARG A 494 -14.19 -0.07 3.50
N ILE A 495 -12.86 0.04 3.38
CA ILE A 495 -12.06 0.86 4.30
C ILE A 495 -12.49 2.33 4.26
N ARG A 496 -12.68 2.87 3.04
CA ARG A 496 -13.14 4.25 2.86
C ARG A 496 -14.54 4.45 3.45
N LEU A 497 -15.46 3.50 3.22
CA LEU A 497 -16.79 3.51 3.84
C LEU A 497 -16.73 3.53 5.37
N ALA A 498 -15.91 2.66 5.97
CA ALA A 498 -15.73 2.63 7.43
C ALA A 498 -15.16 3.96 7.98
N SER A 499 -14.21 4.56 7.27
CA SER A 499 -13.65 5.88 7.61
C SER A 499 -14.71 6.99 7.53
N GLN A 500 -15.58 6.98 6.50
CA GLN A 500 -16.66 7.96 6.36
C GLN A 500 -17.74 7.83 7.43
N ILE A 501 -18.00 6.63 7.94
CA ILE A 501 -18.94 6.45 9.06
C ILE A 501 -18.31 6.99 10.35
N GLY A 502 -17.00 6.81 10.53
CA GLY A 502 -16.27 7.31 11.68
C GLY A 502 -16.11 8.82 11.73
N SER A 503 -16.29 9.54 10.62
CA SER A 503 -16.24 11.01 10.62
C SER A 503 -17.50 11.64 11.23
N GLY A 504 -18.60 10.89 11.35
CA GLY A 504 -19.84 11.36 11.98
C GLY A 504 -20.50 12.55 11.27
N LEU A 505 -20.25 12.71 9.96
CA LEU A 505 -20.83 13.79 9.17
C LEU A 505 -22.34 13.60 8.99
N THR A 506 -23.06 14.73 8.95
CA THR A 506 -24.52 14.79 8.76
C THR A 506 -24.83 15.79 7.64
N GLY A 507 -25.95 15.61 6.94
CA GLY A 507 -26.33 16.47 5.81
C GLY A 507 -25.42 16.32 4.58
N VAL A 508 -24.73 15.19 4.44
CA VAL A 508 -23.84 14.88 3.30
C VAL A 508 -24.57 13.99 2.29
N LEU A 509 -24.23 14.15 1.01
CA LEU A 509 -24.62 13.24 -0.06
C LEU A 509 -23.50 12.23 -0.33
N TYR A 510 -23.71 10.96 0.02
CA TYR A 510 -22.77 9.89 -0.31
C TYR A 510 -23.16 9.22 -1.62
N VAL A 511 -22.21 9.09 -2.55
CA VAL A 511 -22.40 8.39 -3.82
C VAL A 511 -21.44 7.19 -3.90
N LEU A 512 -21.98 5.98 -3.97
CA LEU A 512 -21.22 4.72 -3.91
C LEU A 512 -21.34 3.92 -5.21
N ASP A 513 -20.23 3.31 -5.62
CA ASP A 513 -20.12 2.54 -6.88
C ASP A 513 -20.00 1.05 -6.60
N GLU A 514 -21.10 0.30 -6.71
CA GLU A 514 -21.16 -1.16 -6.54
C GLU A 514 -20.41 -1.68 -5.29
N PRO A 515 -20.78 -1.23 -4.07
CA PRO A 515 -20.10 -1.58 -2.82
C PRO A 515 -20.15 -3.09 -2.48
N SER A 516 -21.04 -3.86 -3.13
CA SER A 516 -21.10 -5.32 -3.00
C SER A 516 -19.94 -6.06 -3.72
N ILE A 517 -19.18 -5.38 -4.59
CA ILE A 517 -18.09 -6.02 -5.34
C ILE A 517 -17.04 -6.64 -4.40
N GLY A 518 -16.68 -7.89 -4.71
CA GLY A 518 -15.68 -8.64 -3.96
C GLY A 518 -16.10 -8.90 -2.51
N LEU A 519 -17.39 -8.78 -2.21
CA LEU A 519 -18.01 -9.20 -0.97
C LEU A 519 -18.76 -10.53 -1.21
N HIS A 520 -18.78 -11.39 -0.20
CA HIS A 520 -19.54 -12.63 -0.27
C HIS A 520 -21.00 -12.38 0.14
N GLN A 521 -21.98 -13.10 -0.43
CA GLN A 521 -23.41 -12.87 -0.14
C GLN A 521 -23.74 -12.84 1.36
N ARG A 522 -23.11 -13.75 2.13
CA ARG A 522 -23.22 -13.79 3.60
C ARG A 522 -22.97 -12.43 4.28
N ASP A 523 -22.01 -11.65 3.77
CA ASP A 523 -21.57 -10.39 4.37
C ASP A 523 -22.33 -9.18 3.79
N ASN A 524 -23.20 -9.40 2.79
CA ASN A 524 -23.97 -8.35 2.13
C ASN A 524 -24.98 -7.68 3.08
N GLU A 525 -25.66 -8.45 3.93
CA GLU A 525 -26.58 -7.90 4.94
C GLU A 525 -25.87 -6.92 5.90
N ARG A 526 -24.61 -7.20 6.26
CA ARG A 526 -23.80 -6.31 7.11
C ARG A 526 -23.48 -5.00 6.40
N LEU A 527 -23.15 -5.06 5.11
CA LEU A 527 -22.94 -3.88 4.28
C LEU A 527 -24.22 -3.04 4.21
N LEU A 528 -25.36 -3.66 3.92
CA LEU A 528 -26.66 -2.97 3.85
C LEU A 528 -27.04 -2.32 5.19
N GLY A 529 -26.83 -3.02 6.32
CA GLY A 529 -27.02 -2.43 7.65
C GLY A 529 -26.12 -1.22 7.90
N THR A 530 -24.91 -1.26 7.35
CA THR A 530 -23.95 -0.14 7.42
C THR A 530 -24.38 1.06 6.56
N LEU A 531 -24.90 0.83 5.36
CA LEU A 531 -25.44 1.88 4.49
C LEU A 531 -26.69 2.53 5.08
N ARG A 532 -27.59 1.73 5.66
CA ARG A 532 -28.77 2.23 6.40
C ARG A 532 -28.35 3.10 7.57
N ARG A 533 -27.33 2.68 8.34
CA ARG A 533 -26.79 3.51 9.42
C ARG A 533 -26.23 4.84 8.91
N LEU A 534 -25.51 4.83 7.78
CA LEU A 534 -24.99 6.06 7.18
C LEU A 534 -26.11 7.04 6.80
N ARG A 535 -27.21 6.52 6.24
CA ARG A 535 -28.44 7.26 5.98
C ARG A 535 -29.07 7.78 7.28
N ASP A 536 -29.24 6.92 8.28
CA ASP A 536 -29.94 7.23 9.54
C ASP A 536 -29.21 8.27 10.40
N LEU A 537 -27.92 8.54 10.12
CA LEU A 537 -27.19 9.68 10.68
C LEU A 537 -27.69 11.04 10.14
N GLY A 538 -28.64 11.06 9.20
CA GLY A 538 -29.13 12.27 8.54
C GLY A 538 -28.39 12.59 7.25
N ASN A 539 -27.98 11.56 6.51
CA ASN A 539 -27.34 11.70 5.21
C ASN A 539 -28.21 11.10 4.10
N THR A 540 -27.98 11.55 2.87
CA THR A 540 -28.57 10.93 1.68
C THR A 540 -27.54 10.00 1.04
N VAL A 541 -27.95 8.78 0.70
CA VAL A 541 -27.04 7.76 0.16
C VAL A 541 -27.55 7.32 -1.21
N ILE A 542 -26.76 7.57 -2.26
CA ILE A 542 -27.01 7.08 -3.62
C ILE A 542 -26.02 5.95 -3.88
N VAL A 543 -26.51 4.80 -4.32
CA VAL A 543 -25.70 3.62 -4.61
C VAL A 543 -25.98 3.16 -6.03
N VAL A 544 -24.93 2.99 -6.85
CA VAL A 544 -25.05 2.28 -8.12
C VAL A 544 -24.90 0.78 -7.83
N GLU A 545 -25.93 -0.02 -8.10
CA GLU A 545 -25.92 -1.45 -7.75
C GLU A 545 -26.71 -2.34 -8.72
N HIS A 546 -26.35 -3.62 -8.68
CA HIS A 546 -26.95 -4.72 -9.44
C HIS A 546 -27.37 -5.90 -8.55
N ASP A 547 -26.96 -5.89 -7.27
CA ASP A 547 -27.34 -6.92 -6.31
C ASP A 547 -28.84 -6.85 -5.94
N GLU A 548 -29.48 -8.02 -5.90
CA GLU A 548 -30.91 -8.16 -5.60
C GLU A 548 -31.25 -7.66 -4.20
N ASP A 549 -30.49 -8.09 -3.18
CA ASP A 549 -30.75 -7.70 -1.79
C ASP A 549 -30.59 -6.19 -1.60
N ALA A 550 -29.61 -5.57 -2.27
CA ALA A 550 -29.38 -4.13 -2.23
C ALA A 550 -30.54 -3.34 -2.85
N ILE A 551 -31.05 -3.77 -4.00
CA ILE A 551 -32.18 -3.11 -4.67
C ILE A 551 -33.45 -3.26 -3.82
N LEU A 552 -33.72 -4.45 -3.29
CA LEU A 552 -34.89 -4.70 -2.43
C LEU A 552 -34.82 -3.98 -1.08
N ALA A 553 -33.61 -3.74 -0.56
CA ALA A 553 -33.38 -3.03 0.69
C ALA A 553 -33.46 -1.49 0.57
N ALA A 554 -33.53 -0.96 -0.66
CA ALA A 554 -33.51 0.47 -0.93
C ALA A 554 -34.84 1.14 -0.56
N ASP A 555 -34.77 2.41 -0.14
CA ASP A 555 -35.97 3.22 0.09
C ASP A 555 -36.54 3.73 -1.25
N TYR A 556 -35.66 3.94 -2.24
CA TYR A 556 -36.00 4.43 -3.58
C TYR A 556 -35.06 3.82 -4.62
N VAL A 557 -35.56 3.60 -5.82
CA VAL A 557 -34.84 3.00 -6.93
C VAL A 557 -35.05 3.83 -8.19
N VAL A 558 -33.98 4.03 -8.96
CA VAL A 558 -34.00 4.64 -10.29
C VAL A 558 -33.43 3.62 -11.29
N ASP A 559 -34.26 3.13 -12.20
CA ASP A 559 -33.85 2.16 -13.23
C ASP A 559 -33.50 2.87 -14.54
N MET A 560 -32.25 2.70 -14.97
CA MET A 560 -31.65 3.39 -16.11
C MET A 560 -31.63 2.53 -17.38
N GLY A 561 -32.15 3.13 -18.45
CA GLY A 561 -32.20 2.64 -19.83
C GLY A 561 -33.20 1.52 -20.04
N PRO A 562 -33.65 1.26 -21.28
CA PRO A 562 -33.90 -0.12 -21.68
C PRO A 562 -32.62 -0.76 -22.27
N GLY A 563 -31.59 0.02 -22.61
CA GLY A 563 -30.38 -0.44 -23.29
C GLY A 563 -29.08 0.23 -22.81
N ALA A 564 -27.98 -0.06 -23.51
CA ALA A 564 -26.64 0.46 -23.23
C ALA A 564 -26.17 1.48 -24.28
N GLY A 565 -25.23 2.35 -23.91
CA GLY A 565 -24.64 3.34 -24.81
C GLY A 565 -25.70 4.27 -25.39
N ILE A 566 -25.73 4.42 -26.71
CA ILE A 566 -26.74 5.25 -27.40
C ILE A 566 -28.17 4.78 -27.17
N HIS A 567 -28.40 3.52 -26.79
CA HIS A 567 -29.72 2.95 -26.52
C HIS A 567 -30.18 3.11 -25.06
N GLY A 568 -29.29 3.59 -24.18
CA GLY A 568 -29.58 3.90 -22.78
C GLY A 568 -29.91 5.38 -22.57
N GLY A 569 -29.58 5.87 -21.37
CA GLY A 569 -29.61 7.29 -21.04
C GLY A 569 -30.99 7.86 -20.74
N ALA A 570 -31.99 7.02 -20.51
CA ALA A 570 -33.35 7.41 -20.12
C ALA A 570 -33.72 6.74 -18.78
N VAL A 571 -34.56 7.38 -17.98
CA VAL A 571 -35.13 6.76 -16.78
C VAL A 571 -36.35 5.94 -17.21
N VAL A 572 -36.33 4.63 -16.94
CA VAL A 572 -37.42 3.71 -17.33
C VAL A 572 -38.47 3.59 -16.24
N ALA A 573 -38.02 3.47 -15.00
CA ALA A 573 -38.89 3.40 -13.84
C ALA A 573 -38.19 4.02 -12.62
N GLU A 574 -38.98 4.66 -11.77
CA GLU A 574 -38.52 5.20 -10.49
C GLU A 574 -39.59 5.05 -9.40
N GLY A 575 -39.16 4.79 -8.17
CA GLY A 575 -40.07 4.54 -7.06
C GLY A 575 -39.51 3.61 -5.99
N THR A 576 -40.40 2.96 -5.23
CA THR A 576 -40.01 1.88 -4.32
C THR A 576 -39.66 0.61 -5.12
N PRO A 577 -38.91 -0.34 -4.54
CA PRO A 577 -38.59 -1.61 -5.19
C PRO A 577 -39.83 -2.35 -5.73
N GLU A 578 -40.95 -2.31 -5.00
CA GLU A 578 -42.22 -2.93 -5.43
C GLU A 578 -42.78 -2.26 -6.69
N LYS A 579 -42.66 -0.93 -6.81
CA LYS A 579 -43.09 -0.20 -8.00
C LYS A 579 -42.21 -0.53 -9.20
N ILE A 580 -40.91 -0.74 -9.00
CA ILE A 580 -40.00 -1.20 -10.06
C ILE A 580 -40.39 -2.60 -10.53
N MET A 581 -40.66 -3.54 -9.62
CA MET A 581 -41.09 -4.91 -9.95
C MET A 581 -42.40 -4.95 -10.73
N GLN A 582 -43.30 -3.98 -10.53
CA GLN A 582 -44.57 -3.86 -11.25
C GLN A 582 -44.42 -3.19 -12.63
N SER A 583 -43.28 -2.56 -12.92
CA SER A 583 -43.06 -1.88 -14.19
C SER A 583 -42.69 -2.88 -15.29
N PRO A 584 -43.51 -3.05 -16.34
CA PRO A 584 -43.22 -4.00 -17.42
C PRO A 584 -42.04 -3.55 -18.29
N ASP A 585 -41.79 -2.24 -18.38
CA ASP A 585 -40.70 -1.68 -19.18
C ASP A 585 -39.34 -1.81 -18.48
N SER A 586 -39.33 -2.04 -17.16
CA SER A 586 -38.12 -2.23 -16.38
C SER A 586 -37.58 -3.65 -16.56
N LEU A 587 -36.45 -3.78 -17.27
CA LEU A 587 -35.75 -5.07 -17.37
C LEU A 587 -35.34 -5.55 -15.97
N THR A 588 -34.90 -4.64 -15.11
CA THR A 588 -34.55 -4.95 -13.71
C THR A 588 -35.77 -5.50 -12.96
N GLY A 589 -36.93 -4.86 -13.08
CA GLY A 589 -38.20 -5.32 -12.50
C GLY A 589 -38.63 -6.71 -13.00
N GLN A 590 -38.39 -7.03 -14.27
CA GLN A 590 -38.64 -8.37 -14.82
C GLN A 590 -37.77 -9.46 -14.16
N TYR A 591 -36.50 -9.16 -13.86
CA TYR A 591 -35.65 -10.10 -13.13
C TYR A 591 -36.04 -10.23 -11.66
N LEU A 592 -36.32 -9.11 -10.98
CA LEU A 592 -36.72 -9.10 -9.56
C LEU A 592 -38.07 -9.81 -9.33
N SER A 593 -39.01 -9.69 -10.26
CA SER A 593 -40.31 -10.38 -10.19
C SER A 593 -40.24 -11.86 -10.57
N GLY A 594 -39.10 -12.32 -11.11
CA GLY A 594 -38.93 -13.69 -11.61
C GLY A 594 -39.55 -13.95 -12.98
N PHE A 595 -40.06 -12.92 -13.67
CA PHE A 595 -40.50 -13.04 -15.06
C PHE A 595 -39.34 -13.44 -15.99
N SER A 596 -38.17 -12.83 -15.77
CA SER A 596 -36.91 -13.18 -16.42
C SER A 596 -35.96 -13.82 -15.40
N GLN A 597 -35.19 -14.82 -15.80
CA GLN A 597 -34.21 -15.48 -14.93
C GLN A 597 -33.04 -16.07 -15.73
N ILE A 598 -31.89 -16.24 -15.09
CA ILE A 598 -30.75 -16.96 -15.67
C ILE A 598 -30.98 -18.46 -15.47
N PRO A 599 -31.22 -19.26 -16.54
CA PRO A 599 -31.60 -20.66 -16.39
C PRO A 599 -30.41 -21.50 -15.89
N ILE A 600 -30.68 -22.40 -14.95
CA ILE A 600 -29.70 -23.40 -14.50
C ILE A 600 -29.54 -24.43 -15.64
N PRO A 601 -28.31 -24.69 -16.14
CA PRO A 601 -28.11 -25.66 -17.21
C PRO A 601 -28.59 -27.05 -16.82
N ALA A 602 -29.47 -27.65 -17.62
CA ALA A 602 -30.00 -28.99 -17.41
C ALA A 602 -28.90 -30.08 -17.44
N VAL A 603 -27.83 -29.85 -18.20
CA VAL A 603 -26.67 -30.74 -18.30
C VAL A 603 -25.39 -29.95 -18.04
N ARG A 604 -24.59 -30.40 -17.08
CA ARG A 604 -23.27 -29.82 -16.77
C ARG A 604 -22.16 -30.58 -17.52
N ARG A 605 -21.13 -29.84 -17.94
CA ARG A 605 -19.95 -30.42 -18.62
C ARG A 605 -19.21 -31.35 -17.66
N LYS A 606 -18.95 -32.59 -18.09
CA LYS A 606 -18.13 -33.56 -17.34
C LYS A 606 -16.66 -33.38 -17.72
N SER A 607 -15.76 -33.40 -16.74
CA SER A 607 -14.32 -33.39 -16.98
C SER A 607 -13.85 -34.72 -17.57
N LYS A 608 -12.79 -34.68 -18.38
CA LYS A 608 -12.12 -35.90 -18.85
C LYS A 608 -11.30 -36.49 -17.71
N LYS A 609 -11.41 -37.79 -17.44
CA LYS A 609 -10.65 -38.48 -16.38
C LYS A 609 -9.14 -38.24 -16.58
N GLY A 610 -8.46 -37.82 -15.51
CA GLY A 610 -7.02 -37.57 -15.49
C GLY A 610 -6.56 -36.24 -16.08
N ARG A 611 -7.45 -35.37 -16.58
CA ARG A 611 -7.09 -34.03 -17.08
C ARG A 611 -7.48 -32.95 -16.07
N ALA A 612 -6.56 -32.67 -15.16
CA ALA A 612 -6.71 -31.61 -14.16
C ALA A 612 -5.36 -30.96 -13.86
N LEU A 613 -5.40 -29.67 -13.48
CA LEU A 613 -4.29 -29.00 -12.85
C LEU A 613 -4.34 -29.24 -11.35
N ARG A 614 -3.20 -29.56 -10.72
CA ARG A 614 -3.15 -29.75 -9.27
C ARG A 614 -2.11 -28.83 -8.66
N VAL A 615 -2.54 -27.99 -7.73
CA VAL A 615 -1.65 -27.20 -6.87
C VAL A 615 -1.44 -28.00 -5.60
N ILE A 616 -0.20 -28.31 -5.25
CA ILE A 616 0.14 -29.14 -4.10
C ILE A 616 0.87 -28.30 -3.04
N GLY A 617 0.40 -28.39 -1.81
CA GLY A 617 1.03 -27.80 -0.63
C GLY A 617 1.20 -26.29 -0.70
N ALA A 618 0.19 -25.55 -1.15
CA ALA A 618 0.21 -24.09 -1.17
C ALA A 618 0.20 -23.51 0.25
N ARG A 619 1.18 -22.65 0.55
CA ARG A 619 1.48 -22.07 1.87
C ARG A 619 1.58 -20.54 1.89
N ALA A 620 1.40 -19.88 0.74
CA ALA A 620 1.44 -18.43 0.65
C ALA A 620 0.37 -17.76 1.54
N ASN A 621 0.74 -16.65 2.17
CA ASN A 621 -0.11 -15.83 3.05
C ASN A 621 -0.86 -16.65 4.12
N ASN A 622 -2.17 -16.81 3.96
CA ASN A 622 -3.05 -17.51 4.90
C ASN A 622 -3.43 -18.93 4.43
N LEU A 623 -2.77 -19.46 3.39
CA LEU A 623 -2.99 -20.84 2.95
C LEU A 623 -2.27 -21.82 3.88
N HIS A 624 -2.99 -22.83 4.36
CA HIS A 624 -2.48 -23.84 5.27
C HIS A 624 -2.19 -25.16 4.54
N ASN A 625 -1.07 -25.23 3.82
CA ASN A 625 -0.63 -26.41 3.05
C ASN A 625 -1.72 -26.98 2.12
N VAL A 626 -2.42 -26.09 1.42
CA VAL A 626 -3.61 -26.43 0.62
C VAL A 626 -3.22 -27.20 -0.63
N THR A 627 -3.90 -28.32 -0.87
CA THR A 627 -3.82 -29.06 -2.14
C THR A 627 -5.16 -29.00 -2.86
N ALA A 628 -5.17 -28.43 -4.07
CA ALA A 628 -6.38 -28.18 -4.85
C ALA A 628 -6.25 -28.74 -6.27
N GLU A 629 -7.34 -29.33 -6.77
CA GLU A 629 -7.44 -29.88 -8.12
C GLU A 629 -8.47 -29.10 -8.95
N PHE A 630 -8.04 -28.63 -10.12
CA PHE A 630 -8.83 -27.86 -11.07
C PHE A 630 -9.06 -28.67 -12.35
N PRO A 631 -10.28 -29.19 -12.59
CA PRO A 631 -10.57 -29.96 -13.79
C PRO A 631 -10.47 -29.09 -15.05
N LEU A 632 -9.87 -29.65 -16.11
CA LEU A 632 -9.72 -28.95 -17.39
C LEU A 632 -10.91 -29.18 -18.32
N GLY A 633 -11.18 -28.18 -19.18
CA GLY A 633 -12.26 -28.23 -20.18
C GLY A 633 -13.66 -28.01 -19.59
N VAL A 634 -13.76 -27.45 -18.39
CA VAL A 634 -15.03 -27.11 -17.73
C VAL A 634 -15.02 -25.65 -17.26
N PHE A 635 -16.21 -25.13 -16.90
CA PHE A 635 -16.34 -23.82 -16.28
C PHE A 635 -16.19 -23.98 -14.76
N ALA A 636 -15.01 -23.64 -14.23
CA ALA A 636 -14.69 -23.78 -12.82
C ALA A 636 -14.83 -22.42 -12.12
N CYS A 637 -15.57 -22.38 -11.01
CA CYS A 637 -15.72 -21.19 -10.18
C CYS A 637 -15.05 -21.43 -8.82
N VAL A 638 -14.16 -20.53 -8.41
CA VAL A 638 -13.53 -20.55 -7.09
C VAL A 638 -14.30 -19.62 -6.18
N THR A 639 -14.98 -20.19 -5.19
CA THR A 639 -15.84 -19.47 -4.25
C THR A 639 -15.27 -19.48 -2.82
N GLY A 640 -15.83 -18.65 -1.95
CA GLY A 640 -15.42 -18.48 -0.56
C GLY A 640 -15.54 -17.02 -0.11
N VAL A 641 -15.49 -16.80 1.20
CA VAL A 641 -15.60 -15.47 1.81
C VAL A 641 -14.39 -14.58 1.50
N SER A 642 -14.53 -13.27 1.64
CA SER A 642 -13.42 -12.33 1.47
C SER A 642 -12.33 -12.62 2.51
N GLY A 643 -11.06 -12.60 2.09
CA GLY A 643 -9.94 -13.02 2.95
C GLY A 643 -9.68 -14.53 3.02
N SER A 644 -10.47 -15.40 2.38
CA SER A 644 -10.25 -16.86 2.43
C SER A 644 -9.04 -17.38 1.63
N GLY A 645 -8.24 -16.50 1.02
CA GLY A 645 -7.07 -16.88 0.21
C GLY A 645 -7.36 -17.22 -1.26
N LYS A 646 -8.54 -16.87 -1.81
CA LYS A 646 -8.90 -17.13 -3.23
C LYS A 646 -7.87 -16.55 -4.21
N SER A 647 -7.57 -15.26 -4.08
CA SER A 647 -6.59 -14.57 -4.92
C SER A 647 -5.17 -15.11 -4.71
N THR A 648 -4.83 -15.47 -3.47
CA THR A 648 -3.53 -16.08 -3.18
C THR A 648 -3.38 -17.45 -3.86
N LEU A 649 -4.42 -18.28 -3.86
CA LEU A 649 -4.39 -19.58 -4.51
C LEU A 649 -4.36 -19.46 -6.05
N ILE A 650 -5.22 -18.60 -6.62
CA ILE A 650 -5.42 -18.54 -8.08
C ILE A 650 -4.43 -17.60 -8.76
N THR A 651 -4.30 -16.37 -8.28
CA THR A 651 -3.46 -15.35 -8.92
C THR A 651 -2.01 -15.47 -8.45
N GLU A 652 -1.76 -15.46 -7.14
CA GLU A 652 -0.39 -15.44 -6.60
C GLU A 652 0.32 -16.79 -6.67
N THR A 653 -0.41 -17.91 -6.57
CA THR A 653 0.21 -19.25 -6.60
C THR A 653 0.07 -19.89 -7.98
N LEU A 654 -1.15 -20.15 -8.44
CA LEU A 654 -1.39 -20.90 -9.68
C LEU A 654 -0.97 -20.11 -10.92
N TYR A 655 -1.53 -18.93 -11.16
CA TYR A 655 -1.25 -18.14 -12.36
C TYR A 655 0.22 -17.75 -12.46
N GLN A 656 0.82 -17.19 -11.40
CA GLN A 656 2.24 -16.80 -11.44
C GLN A 656 3.17 -17.99 -11.72
N SER A 657 2.88 -19.16 -11.15
CA SER A 657 3.63 -20.38 -11.45
C SER A 657 3.45 -20.85 -12.90
N LEU A 658 2.21 -20.83 -13.41
CA LEU A 658 1.92 -21.20 -14.79
C LEU A 658 2.55 -20.21 -15.77
N ALA A 659 2.47 -18.90 -15.52
CA ALA A 659 3.06 -17.85 -16.34
C ALA A 659 4.59 -17.97 -16.37
N ARG A 660 5.23 -18.26 -15.22
CA ARG A 660 6.67 -18.52 -15.14
C ARG A 660 7.07 -19.73 -15.99
N ARG A 661 6.32 -20.83 -15.89
CA ARG A 661 6.65 -22.09 -16.60
C ARG A 661 6.29 -22.09 -18.09
N LEU A 662 5.16 -21.52 -18.48
CA LEU A 662 4.66 -21.57 -19.86
C LEU A 662 5.14 -20.37 -20.69
N HIS A 663 5.26 -19.19 -20.09
CA HIS A 663 5.57 -17.96 -20.82
C HIS A 663 6.98 -17.41 -20.50
N GLY A 664 7.73 -18.05 -19.60
CA GLY A 664 8.99 -17.52 -19.09
C GLY A 664 8.81 -16.20 -18.33
N ALA A 665 7.61 -15.96 -17.76
CA ALA A 665 7.33 -14.74 -17.03
C ALA A 665 8.19 -14.66 -15.76
N ARG A 666 8.71 -13.47 -15.46
CA ARG A 666 9.54 -13.20 -14.28
C ARG A 666 8.67 -12.79 -13.09
N LEU A 667 7.79 -13.69 -12.67
CA LEU A 667 6.89 -13.50 -11.54
C LEU A 667 7.31 -14.42 -10.40
N HIS A 668 7.34 -13.89 -9.17
CA HIS A 668 7.60 -14.67 -7.97
C HIS A 668 6.30 -15.31 -7.49
N ALA A 669 6.14 -16.60 -7.77
CA ALA A 669 4.97 -17.34 -7.34
C ALA A 669 4.96 -17.55 -5.81
N GLY A 670 3.78 -17.47 -5.21
CA GLY A 670 3.60 -17.73 -3.78
C GLY A 670 4.10 -19.13 -3.37
N GLU A 671 4.51 -19.27 -2.11
CA GLU A 671 5.06 -20.51 -1.58
C GLU A 671 4.12 -21.72 -1.81
N HIS A 672 4.64 -22.76 -2.48
CA HIS A 672 3.94 -24.02 -2.74
C HIS A 672 4.95 -25.14 -3.00
N GLU A 673 4.52 -26.42 -2.95
CA GLU A 673 5.43 -27.55 -3.21
C GLU A 673 5.65 -27.78 -4.70
N ARG A 674 4.56 -27.96 -5.47
CA ARG A 674 4.62 -28.13 -6.93
C ARG A 674 3.25 -27.96 -7.57
N ILE A 675 3.26 -27.83 -8.91
CA ILE A 675 2.07 -27.88 -9.76
C ILE A 675 2.20 -29.05 -10.74
N GLU A 676 1.15 -29.86 -10.84
CA GLU A 676 1.01 -31.00 -11.76
C GLU A 676 -0.05 -30.71 -12.83
N GLY A 677 0.02 -31.37 -14.00
CA GLY A 677 -0.93 -31.21 -15.10
C GLY A 677 -0.62 -30.07 -16.09
N LEU A 678 0.61 -29.56 -16.08
CA LEU A 678 1.08 -28.52 -17.01
C LEU A 678 1.13 -29.01 -18.46
N GLU A 679 1.33 -30.31 -18.67
CA GLU A 679 1.38 -30.97 -19.97
C GLU A 679 0.07 -30.89 -20.77
N PHE A 680 -1.03 -30.51 -20.11
CA PHE A 680 -2.35 -30.38 -20.74
C PHE A 680 -2.67 -28.96 -21.22
N ILE A 681 -1.75 -27.99 -21.03
CA ILE A 681 -2.02 -26.56 -21.28
C ILE A 681 -0.85 -25.93 -22.03
N ASP A 682 -1.16 -25.25 -23.12
CA ASP A 682 -0.16 -24.54 -23.93
C ASP A 682 0.11 -23.11 -23.42
N LYS A 683 -0.92 -22.42 -22.93
CA LYS A 683 -0.85 -21.03 -22.46
C LYS A 683 -1.86 -20.74 -21.35
N VAL A 684 -1.53 -19.79 -20.50
CA VAL A 684 -2.43 -19.28 -19.46
C VAL A 684 -2.74 -17.81 -19.72
N VAL A 685 -4.01 -17.41 -19.70
CA VAL A 685 -4.42 -16.02 -19.90
C VAL A 685 -5.11 -15.53 -18.63
N ASP A 686 -4.54 -14.52 -17.99
CA ASP A 686 -5.18 -13.79 -16.91
C ASP A 686 -5.83 -12.54 -17.51
N ILE A 687 -7.15 -12.43 -17.35
CA ILE A 687 -7.93 -11.28 -17.78
C ILE A 687 -8.13 -10.42 -16.54
N ASP A 688 -7.16 -9.54 -16.31
CA ASP A 688 -7.10 -8.64 -15.16
C ASP A 688 -8.10 -7.47 -15.28
N GLN A 689 -8.50 -6.92 -14.13
CA GLN A 689 -9.31 -5.72 -13.99
C GLN A 689 -8.48 -4.42 -13.93
N SER A 690 -7.14 -4.52 -14.05
CA SER A 690 -6.32 -3.31 -14.11
C SER A 690 -6.64 -2.44 -15.33
N PRO A 691 -6.47 -1.10 -15.22
CA PRO A 691 -6.76 -0.20 -16.34
C PRO A 691 -5.98 -0.58 -17.59
N ILE A 692 -6.66 -0.58 -18.74
CA ILE A 692 -6.09 -0.83 -20.08
C ILE A 692 -4.81 0.01 -20.32
N GLY A 693 -4.81 1.25 -19.83
CA GLY A 693 -3.61 2.07 -19.74
C GLY A 693 -3.80 3.22 -18.77
N ARG A 694 -2.69 3.90 -18.46
CA ARG A 694 -2.65 5.03 -17.52
C ARG A 694 -2.63 6.39 -18.20
N THR A 695 -2.69 6.41 -19.53
CA THR A 695 -2.66 7.63 -20.33
C THR A 695 -3.83 7.63 -21.31
N PRO A 696 -4.32 8.82 -21.74
CA PRO A 696 -5.38 8.95 -22.74
C PRO A 696 -5.05 8.35 -24.13
N ARG A 697 -3.81 7.88 -24.31
CA ARG A 697 -3.32 7.22 -25.51
C ARG A 697 -3.81 5.78 -25.63
N SER A 698 -4.03 5.11 -24.50
CA SER A 698 -4.59 3.78 -24.46
C SER A 698 -6.11 3.85 -24.56
N ASN A 699 -6.64 3.30 -25.63
CA ASN A 699 -8.07 3.24 -25.92
C ASN A 699 -8.43 1.89 -26.58
N PRO A 700 -9.71 1.53 -26.70
CA PRO A 700 -10.13 0.24 -27.27
C PRO A 700 -9.52 -0.04 -28.65
N ALA A 701 -9.41 0.97 -29.52
CA ALA A 701 -8.86 0.82 -30.87
C ALA A 701 -7.36 0.47 -30.86
N THR A 702 -6.58 1.08 -29.96
CA THR A 702 -5.15 0.75 -29.80
C THR A 702 -4.93 -0.58 -29.11
N TYR A 703 -5.72 -0.91 -28.09
CA TYR A 703 -5.53 -2.10 -27.28
C TYR A 703 -5.87 -3.39 -28.04
N THR A 704 -6.96 -3.39 -28.80
CA THR A 704 -7.34 -4.50 -29.71
C THR A 704 -6.45 -4.57 -30.97
N GLY A 705 -5.62 -3.54 -31.19
CA GLY A 705 -4.85 -3.36 -32.41
C GLY A 705 -5.73 -3.16 -33.65
N ALA A 706 -6.99 -2.73 -33.50
CA ALA A 706 -7.87 -2.35 -34.61
C ALA A 706 -7.41 -1.06 -35.30
N PHE A 707 -6.73 -0.18 -34.57
CA PHE A 707 -6.31 1.13 -35.08
C PHE A 707 -5.23 1.06 -36.17
N GLY A 708 -4.37 0.04 -36.16
CA GLY A 708 -3.36 -0.17 -37.20
C GLY A 708 -4.00 -0.26 -38.60
N PRO A 709 -4.86 -1.26 -38.83
CA PRO A 709 -5.62 -1.40 -40.08
C PRO A 709 -6.44 -0.15 -40.46
N VAL A 710 -7.03 0.57 -39.50
CA VAL A 710 -7.73 1.83 -39.78
C VAL A 710 -6.78 2.88 -40.34
N ARG A 711 -5.60 3.08 -39.74
CA ARG A 711 -4.59 4.04 -40.26
C ARG A 711 -4.08 3.65 -41.64
N ASP A 712 -3.87 2.36 -41.89
CA ASP A 712 -3.44 1.85 -43.19
C ASP A 712 -4.52 2.12 -44.26
N TRP A 713 -5.80 2.00 -43.90
CA TRP A 713 -6.90 2.37 -44.78
C TRP A 713 -6.88 3.86 -45.13
N PHE A 714 -6.77 4.74 -44.13
CA PHE A 714 -6.72 6.19 -44.34
C PHE A 714 -5.49 6.63 -45.15
N ALA A 715 -4.33 5.98 -44.97
CA ALA A 715 -3.13 6.26 -45.77
C ALA A 715 -3.26 5.86 -47.25
N ASN A 716 -4.16 4.92 -47.57
CA ASN A 716 -4.38 4.45 -48.94
C ASN A 716 -5.49 5.21 -49.68
N LEU A 717 -6.15 6.17 -49.04
CA LEU A 717 -7.13 7.04 -49.71
C LEU A 717 -6.46 7.91 -50.79
N PRO A 718 -7.15 8.25 -51.89
CA PRO A 718 -6.59 9.07 -52.95
C PRO A 718 -5.98 10.40 -52.45
N GLU A 719 -6.71 11.11 -51.59
CA GLU A 719 -6.29 12.37 -50.96
C GLU A 719 -4.99 12.21 -50.14
N SER A 720 -4.86 11.10 -49.41
CA SER A 720 -3.65 10.79 -48.64
C SER A 720 -2.46 10.48 -49.53
N ARG A 721 -2.67 9.73 -50.61
CA ARG A 721 -1.61 9.36 -51.56
C ARG A 721 -1.07 10.58 -52.30
N GLU A 722 -1.95 11.50 -52.71
CA GLU A 722 -1.56 12.76 -53.35
C GLU A 722 -0.72 13.64 -52.41
N ARG A 723 -1.09 13.71 -51.13
CA ARG A 723 -0.36 14.46 -50.10
C ARG A 723 0.87 13.74 -49.53
N GLY A 724 1.16 12.51 -50.00
CA GLY A 724 2.27 11.68 -49.50
C GLY A 724 2.10 11.22 -48.04
N TYR A 725 0.88 11.18 -47.51
CA TYR A 725 0.60 10.79 -46.14
C TYR A 725 0.74 9.28 -45.94
N LYS A 726 1.58 8.90 -44.99
CA LYS A 726 1.80 7.51 -44.55
C LYS A 726 0.93 7.18 -43.33
N PRO A 727 0.76 5.90 -42.95
CA PRO A 727 0.01 5.50 -41.75
C PRO A 727 0.47 6.21 -40.46
N GLY A 728 1.75 6.61 -40.40
CA GLY A 728 2.30 7.40 -39.29
C GLY A 728 1.65 8.78 -39.12
N ARG A 729 1.19 9.44 -40.19
CA ARG A 729 0.48 10.74 -40.12
C ARG A 729 -0.84 10.59 -39.34
N PHE A 730 -1.51 9.47 -39.53
CA PHE A 730 -2.77 9.10 -38.90
C PHE A 730 -2.59 8.52 -37.49
N SER A 731 -1.37 8.49 -36.97
CA SER A 731 -1.08 8.05 -35.61
C SER A 731 -1.03 9.24 -34.65
N PHE A 732 -1.96 9.32 -33.69
CA PHE A 732 -1.87 10.33 -32.63
C PHE A 732 -0.62 10.15 -31.73
N ASN A 733 0.04 8.99 -31.76
CA ASN A 733 1.27 8.73 -31.01
C ASN A 733 2.54 9.28 -31.66
N VAL A 734 2.53 9.62 -32.96
CA VAL A 734 3.74 9.99 -33.71
C VAL A 734 3.67 11.45 -34.15
N LYS A 735 4.82 12.14 -34.11
CA LYS A 735 4.95 13.50 -34.64
C LYS A 735 4.65 13.52 -36.15
N GLY A 736 3.91 14.53 -36.59
CA GLY A 736 3.55 14.70 -37.99
C GLY A 736 2.10 15.13 -38.18
N GLY A 737 1.13 14.30 -37.78
CA GLY A 737 -0.30 14.61 -37.96
C GLY A 737 -1.10 14.84 -36.67
N ARG A 738 -0.52 14.49 -35.52
CA ARG A 738 -1.13 14.77 -34.21
C ARG A 738 -1.17 16.27 -33.91
N CYS A 739 -2.05 16.68 -33.01
CA CYS A 739 -2.00 18.02 -32.43
C CYS A 739 -0.76 18.14 -31.53
N GLU A 740 0.08 19.16 -31.74
CA GLU A 740 1.32 19.33 -30.96
C GLU A 740 1.08 19.93 -29.57
N ALA A 741 -0.03 20.66 -29.37
CA ALA A 741 -0.39 21.24 -28.06
C ALA A 741 -0.66 20.15 -27.01
N CYS A 742 -1.50 19.16 -27.34
CA CYS A 742 -1.78 18.01 -26.48
C CYS A 742 -0.92 16.78 -26.80
N GLN A 743 0.04 16.91 -27.72
CA GLN A 743 0.88 15.80 -28.22
C GLN A 743 0.10 14.55 -28.64
N GLY A 744 -1.14 14.72 -29.12
CA GLY A 744 -2.03 13.66 -29.57
C GLY A 744 -2.95 13.04 -28.51
N ASP A 745 -2.89 13.50 -27.26
CA ASP A 745 -3.75 12.97 -26.19
C ASP A 745 -5.20 13.44 -26.35
N GLY A 746 -5.41 14.62 -26.96
CA GLY A 746 -6.72 15.29 -27.11
C GLY A 746 -7.19 15.98 -25.84
N LEU A 747 -6.62 15.59 -24.70
CA LEU A 747 -6.86 16.13 -23.38
C LEU A 747 -5.56 16.70 -22.81
N ILE A 748 -5.68 17.68 -21.93
CA ILE A 748 -4.59 18.26 -21.15
C ILE A 748 -4.84 17.90 -19.70
N LYS A 749 -3.84 17.31 -19.04
CA LYS A 749 -3.91 17.00 -17.62
C LYS A 749 -3.62 18.26 -16.82
N ILE A 750 -4.55 18.69 -15.98
CA ILE A 750 -4.38 19.78 -15.03
C ILE A 750 -4.10 19.17 -13.66
N GLU A 751 -2.97 19.52 -13.07
CA GLU A 751 -2.60 19.08 -11.73
C GLU A 751 -3.37 19.86 -10.68
N MET A 752 -4.04 19.13 -9.79
CA MET A 752 -4.86 19.72 -8.73
C MET A 752 -4.20 19.42 -7.38
N HIS A 753 -4.10 20.43 -6.50
CA HIS A 753 -3.41 20.25 -5.22
C HIS A 753 -4.19 19.42 -4.21
N PHE A 754 -5.52 19.61 -4.15
CA PHE A 754 -6.40 18.98 -3.15
C PHE A 754 -7.44 18.03 -3.75
N LEU A 755 -7.74 18.21 -5.03
CA LEU A 755 -8.65 17.35 -5.79
C LEU A 755 -7.84 16.37 -6.65
N PRO A 756 -8.43 15.25 -7.08
CA PRO A 756 -7.82 14.42 -8.12
C PRO A 756 -7.52 15.25 -9.37
N ASP A 757 -6.40 14.95 -10.02
CA ASP A 757 -6.06 15.57 -11.30
C ASP A 757 -7.19 15.37 -12.32
N VAL A 758 -7.47 16.43 -13.09
CA VAL A 758 -8.57 16.43 -14.06
C VAL A 758 -8.01 16.55 -15.47
N TYR A 759 -8.67 15.89 -16.42
CA TYR A 759 -8.38 16.05 -17.84
C TYR A 759 -9.35 17.06 -18.45
N VAL A 760 -8.82 18.11 -19.06
CA VAL A 760 -9.60 19.12 -19.78
C VAL A 760 -9.39 18.95 -21.28
N THR A 761 -10.44 19.17 -22.06
CA THR A 761 -10.37 19.12 -23.52
C THR A 761 -9.34 20.13 -24.05
N CYS A 762 -8.48 19.71 -24.97
CA CYS A 762 -7.47 20.61 -25.54
C CYS A 762 -8.10 21.66 -26.45
N ASP A 763 -7.95 22.94 -26.11
CA ASP A 763 -8.51 24.09 -26.85
C ASP A 763 -8.02 24.20 -28.30
N THR A 764 -6.81 23.70 -28.60
CA THR A 764 -6.23 23.78 -29.94
C THR A 764 -6.87 22.80 -30.92
N CYS A 765 -7.25 21.61 -30.46
CA CYS A 765 -7.81 20.57 -31.32
C CYS A 765 -9.26 20.19 -30.97
N ASN A 766 -9.85 20.81 -29.94
CA ASN A 766 -11.17 20.49 -29.41
C ASN A 766 -11.36 18.98 -29.20
N GLY A 767 -10.37 18.33 -28.60
CA GLY A 767 -10.41 16.88 -28.33
C GLY A 767 -10.14 15.98 -29.55
N LYS A 768 -10.03 16.52 -30.77
CA LYS A 768 -9.87 15.72 -32.00
C LYS A 768 -8.52 15.04 -32.15
N ARG A 769 -7.53 15.29 -31.28
CA ARG A 769 -6.18 14.67 -31.24
C ARG A 769 -5.25 14.97 -32.43
N TYR A 770 -5.76 15.48 -33.55
CA TYR A 770 -5.01 15.73 -34.78
C TYR A 770 -4.97 17.22 -35.14
N ASN A 771 -4.01 17.61 -35.98
CA ASN A 771 -4.00 18.92 -36.62
C ASN A 771 -5.03 18.99 -37.76
N ARG A 772 -5.36 20.22 -38.17
CA ARG A 772 -6.40 20.50 -39.15
C ARG A 772 -6.13 19.80 -40.50
N GLU A 773 -4.88 19.80 -40.95
CA GLU A 773 -4.47 19.24 -42.25
C GLU A 773 -4.68 17.73 -42.32
N THR A 774 -4.55 17.03 -41.18
CA THR A 774 -4.77 15.58 -41.11
C THR A 774 -6.27 15.25 -41.11
N LEU A 775 -7.11 16.12 -40.55
CA LEU A 775 -8.56 15.95 -40.49
C LEU A 775 -9.28 16.25 -41.83
N GLU A 776 -8.58 16.86 -42.79
CA GLU A 776 -9.10 17.08 -44.13
C GLU A 776 -9.28 15.77 -44.91
N VAL A 777 -8.48 14.75 -44.63
CA VAL A 777 -8.62 13.44 -45.25
C VAL A 777 -9.85 12.74 -44.69
N ARG A 778 -10.81 12.41 -45.58
CA ARG A 778 -12.09 11.84 -45.19
C ARG A 778 -12.39 10.54 -45.90
N PHE A 779 -12.95 9.59 -45.15
CA PHE A 779 -13.57 8.39 -45.70
C PHE A 779 -15.06 8.45 -45.43
N ARG A 780 -15.90 8.39 -46.47
CA ARG A 780 -17.37 8.51 -46.35
C ARG A 780 -17.80 9.72 -45.49
N ASN A 781 -17.21 10.89 -45.76
CA ASN A 781 -17.42 12.16 -45.03
C ASN A 781 -17.01 12.15 -43.55
N LYS A 782 -16.25 11.16 -43.09
CA LYS A 782 -15.75 11.08 -41.71
C LYS A 782 -14.22 11.15 -41.71
N SER A 783 -13.67 12.06 -40.91
CA SER A 783 -12.23 12.11 -40.66
C SER A 783 -11.79 10.97 -39.75
N ILE A 784 -10.49 10.78 -39.58
CA ILE A 784 -9.98 9.76 -38.64
C ILE A 784 -10.41 10.03 -37.19
N ALA A 785 -10.53 11.30 -36.79
CA ALA A 785 -11.03 11.64 -35.47
C ALA A 785 -12.51 11.29 -35.32
N ASP A 786 -13.32 11.52 -36.35
CA ASP A 786 -14.74 11.17 -36.31
C ASP A 786 -14.95 9.64 -36.28
N VAL A 787 -14.04 8.87 -36.89
CA VAL A 787 -14.04 7.40 -36.79
C VAL A 787 -13.67 6.94 -35.38
N LEU A 788 -12.72 7.61 -34.72
CA LEU A 788 -12.34 7.31 -33.33
C LEU A 788 -13.44 7.66 -32.33
N ASP A 789 -14.33 8.58 -32.68
CA ASP A 789 -15.45 9.06 -31.86
C ASP A 789 -16.72 8.18 -32.01
N MET A 790 -16.74 7.27 -32.98
CA MET A 790 -17.86 6.33 -33.17
C MET A 790 -17.93 5.31 -32.05
N THR A 791 -19.15 4.87 -31.73
CA THR A 791 -19.32 3.65 -30.94
C THR A 791 -18.80 2.43 -31.71
N VAL A 792 -18.42 1.36 -30.99
CA VAL A 792 -17.94 0.12 -31.62
C VAL A 792 -19.00 -0.48 -32.57
N GLU A 793 -20.27 -0.36 -32.20
CA GLU A 793 -21.39 -0.81 -33.04
C GLU A 793 -21.51 -0.01 -34.34
N GLU A 794 -21.46 1.33 -34.26
CA GLU A 794 -21.45 2.20 -35.44
C GLU A 794 -20.23 1.95 -36.32
N ALA A 795 -19.05 1.81 -35.71
CA ALA A 795 -17.81 1.53 -36.42
C ALA A 795 -17.86 0.18 -37.14
N SER A 796 -18.41 -0.87 -36.51
CA SER A 796 -18.59 -2.18 -37.13
C SER A 796 -19.50 -2.09 -38.37
N ARG A 797 -20.62 -1.37 -38.27
CA ARG A 797 -21.51 -1.10 -39.42
C ARG A 797 -20.84 -0.24 -40.49
N PHE A 798 -20.07 0.77 -40.09
CA PHE A 798 -19.38 1.69 -40.99
C PHE A 798 -18.29 0.97 -41.80
N PHE A 799 -17.52 0.07 -41.16
CA PHE A 799 -16.48 -0.76 -41.78
C PHE A 799 -16.97 -2.13 -42.27
N LYS A 800 -18.29 -2.31 -42.47
CA LYS A 800 -18.86 -3.58 -42.97
C LYS A 800 -18.19 -4.10 -44.25
N ALA A 801 -17.73 -3.19 -45.11
CA ALA A 801 -17.04 -3.50 -46.38
C ALA A 801 -15.52 -3.76 -46.24
N VAL A 802 -14.95 -3.64 -45.03
CA VAL A 802 -13.51 -3.84 -44.77
C VAL A 802 -13.36 -4.93 -43.70
N PRO A 803 -13.29 -6.22 -44.10
CA PRO A 803 -13.33 -7.35 -43.16
C PRO A 803 -12.21 -7.33 -42.12
N VAL A 804 -11.02 -6.85 -42.47
CA VAL A 804 -9.86 -6.77 -41.55
C VAL A 804 -10.14 -5.86 -40.34
N ILE A 805 -10.90 -4.78 -40.54
CA ILE A 805 -11.30 -3.87 -39.48
C ILE A 805 -12.54 -4.43 -38.76
N ARG A 806 -13.58 -4.82 -39.53
CA ARG A 806 -14.84 -5.32 -38.97
C ARG A 806 -14.64 -6.51 -38.04
N ASN A 807 -13.87 -7.51 -38.46
CA ASN A 807 -13.68 -8.72 -37.66
C ASN A 807 -13.06 -8.41 -36.29
N LYS A 808 -12.17 -7.40 -36.20
CA LYS A 808 -11.58 -6.95 -34.91
C LYS A 808 -12.55 -6.16 -34.02
N LEU A 809 -13.66 -5.68 -34.55
CA LEU A 809 -14.70 -4.96 -33.82
C LEU A 809 -15.85 -5.89 -33.39
N GLU A 810 -16.04 -7.01 -34.09
CA GLU A 810 -17.06 -8.03 -33.79
C GLU A 810 -16.57 -9.13 -32.83
N THR A 811 -15.26 -9.39 -32.79
CA THR A 811 -14.61 -10.29 -31.82
C THR A 811 -14.17 -9.54 -30.58
#